data_AF-A0A9D3Q9H3-F1
#
_entry.id   AF-A0A9D3Q9H3-F1
#
_cell.length_a   1.000
_cell.length_b   1.000
_cell.length_c   1.000
_cell.angle_alpha   90.00
_cell.angle_beta   90.00
_cell.angle_gamma   90.00
#
_symmetry.space_group_name_H-M   'P 1'
#
loop_
_entity.id
_entity.type
_entity.pdbx_description
1 polymer ?
#
loop_
_entity_poly.entity_id
_entity_poly.type
_entity_poly.pdbx_seq_one_letter_code
_entity_poly.pdbx_strand_id
1 'polypeptide(L)'
;MPMNRVEIPTEEAVSRNGLHVMEEVSDSFMRVSPPGKEIPGKSQITESFQDSKVKKNNNSYPFINAGPDYISLEDGQSSCIGLRVNDENTFMEKNGHTREGSSGLERWANTLEVQCLQKEFSLPNQTKPNITNFRPSSNLKLLNTEQKNIVVPELKAKRNVNQMSSKCSVKESASDTSKAPQKPPRSPGANGLKENAIPIEPVKAEVKLAPAEQLWSTVRDRAVKLRISESGPGSETPLTICQMFQETVTNYGDLPALASKKDGIWLTLTYKEYFQQCRAAAKSFLKLGLERYHGIGILGFNSPEWFIADIGCIMAGGLATGIYATNSPEACQYVANNCEANILVVENHKQLIKILKIKDQLPHLKAIVQYKDELEQKLPNLYTWEEFLKVGEDVSSEVLDNIILSQKANECCTLIYTSGTTGNPKGVMLSHDNITWISNAAGTMTQLKMGEEAVVSYLPLSHVAAQVNDLWICMKFAGTTYFAEPDALKGSLVNTMREVRPTSFLGVPRVWEKMQESMKATGAKASMVRKKVAAWAKSIGLQASYNHMNGNLTVPWGYTLANNLVFKKVRLALGLDRCKACYTGAAPITKDTLEYFMSLNIPLYELYGMSESTGPHTISWQGAYRIMSCGKVVTGCRTKLDKTDEEGNGEICFWGRHVFMGYLNMPEKTEEALDQEGWLHSGDLGKHIHDFLFITGRIKELIITAGGENIPPVPIEDAVKAEVSIISNAMLVGDKRKFLSMLLTLKCNVDDAGEPTHELTPATVDFCQRCGVTAICVSDIIAKKEPAIYQAIQEGIERVNARATSNAQKIQKWAILERDFSISVGELGPTMKLKRPVVLKMYEDIINKFYED
;
A
#
# COMPACT_ATOMS: atom_id res chain seq x y z
N MET A 1 -12.53 19.25 -59.43
CA MET A 1 -12.13 18.07 -60.23
C MET A 1 -12.33 16.83 -59.37
N PRO A 2 -13.03 15.78 -59.83
CA PRO A 2 -13.34 14.63 -58.98
C PRO A 2 -12.62 13.32 -59.37
N MET A 3 -12.54 12.43 -58.36
CA MET A 3 -12.76 10.97 -58.42
C MET A 3 -11.67 9.95 -58.84
N ASN A 4 -11.87 8.76 -58.24
CA ASN A 4 -11.36 7.39 -58.49
C ASN A 4 -9.98 7.05 -57.89
N ARG A 5 -9.81 6.08 -56.97
CA ARG A 5 -10.50 4.79 -56.62
C ARG A 5 -10.24 3.66 -57.63
N VAL A 6 -9.45 2.66 -57.23
CA VAL A 6 -9.41 1.30 -57.80
C VAL A 6 -9.15 0.29 -56.66
N GLU A 7 -9.76 -0.90 -56.76
CA GLU A 7 -9.73 -1.99 -55.77
C GLU A 7 -8.81 -3.18 -56.22
N ILE A 8 -8.64 -4.13 -55.29
CA ILE A 8 -7.92 -5.43 -55.36
C ILE A 8 -8.42 -6.32 -56.53
N PRO A 9 -7.57 -7.16 -57.17
CA PRO A 9 -7.42 -8.60 -56.82
C PRO A 9 -5.94 -9.10 -57.02
N THR A 10 -5.47 -10.36 -56.89
CA THR A 10 -6.03 -11.71 -56.58
C THR A 10 -4.90 -12.61 -55.96
N GLU A 11 -5.19 -13.87 -55.60
CA GLU A 11 -4.22 -14.93 -55.24
C GLU A 11 -3.81 -15.83 -56.45
N GLU A 12 -3.04 -16.90 -56.15
CA GLU A 12 -2.69 -18.11 -56.94
C GLU A 12 -1.43 -18.10 -57.85
N ALA A 13 -0.67 -19.20 -58.05
CA ALA A 13 -0.36 -20.40 -57.22
C ALA A 13 0.76 -21.29 -57.85
N VAL A 14 1.38 -22.17 -57.05
CA VAL A 14 2.07 -23.48 -57.35
C VAL A 14 3.41 -23.58 -58.12
N SER A 15 4.24 -24.52 -57.62
CA SER A 15 5.39 -25.27 -58.21
C SER A 15 6.76 -24.55 -58.25
N ARG A 16 7.86 -25.08 -57.68
CA ARG A 16 8.48 -26.44 -57.57
C ARG A 16 9.07 -26.99 -58.88
N ASN A 17 10.39 -26.82 -59.03
CA ASN A 17 11.43 -27.73 -59.56
C ASN A 17 12.76 -26.92 -59.51
N GLY A 18 13.97 -27.45 -59.30
CA GLY A 18 14.47 -28.80 -59.03
C GLY A 18 16.01 -28.73 -58.86
N LEU A 19 16.62 -29.74 -58.25
CA LEU A 19 18.06 -29.90 -57.88
C LEU A 19 19.04 -29.67 -59.07
N HIS A 20 20.36 -29.44 -58.94
CA HIS A 20 21.40 -29.60 -57.88
C HIS A 20 22.54 -28.55 -58.12
N VAL A 21 23.52 -28.32 -57.23
CA VAL A 21 24.86 -28.97 -57.20
C VAL A 21 25.70 -28.40 -56.01
N MET A 22 26.39 -29.30 -55.27
CA MET A 22 27.68 -29.24 -54.50
C MET A 22 28.24 -27.90 -53.94
N GLU A 23 28.98 -27.81 -52.81
CA GLU A 23 29.63 -28.79 -51.91
C GLU A 23 29.95 -28.16 -50.51
N GLU A 24 30.24 -29.00 -49.49
CA GLU A 24 30.93 -28.85 -48.17
C GLU A 24 31.01 -27.48 -47.42
N VAL A 25 30.76 -27.27 -46.09
CA VAL A 25 30.67 -28.03 -44.80
C VAL A 25 31.84 -27.75 -43.81
N SER A 26 31.52 -27.69 -42.50
CA SER A 26 32.36 -27.63 -41.27
C SER A 26 32.90 -26.22 -40.87
N ASP A 27 32.54 -25.60 -39.72
CA ASP A 27 32.76 -25.90 -38.27
C ASP A 27 34.07 -25.27 -37.71
N SER A 28 34.24 -24.87 -36.43
CA SER A 28 33.33 -24.57 -35.30
C SER A 28 34.11 -23.89 -34.13
N PHE A 29 33.42 -23.06 -33.32
CA PHE A 29 33.61 -22.77 -31.86
C PHE A 29 34.92 -22.28 -31.14
N MET A 30 34.72 -21.26 -30.27
CA MET A 30 35.20 -21.06 -28.87
C MET A 30 36.68 -20.80 -28.45
N ARG A 31 36.92 -19.65 -27.76
CA ARG A 31 37.47 -19.44 -26.36
C ARG A 31 37.94 -17.97 -26.14
N VAL A 32 37.53 -17.20 -25.12
CA VAL A 32 37.83 -17.15 -23.65
C VAL A 32 39.13 -16.37 -23.23
N SER A 33 38.92 -15.07 -22.88
CA SER A 33 39.52 -14.25 -21.78
C SER A 33 41.06 -13.90 -21.72
N PRO A 34 41.61 -13.17 -20.70
CA PRO A 34 42.16 -11.78 -20.79
C PRO A 34 43.65 -11.71 -20.28
N PRO A 35 44.23 -10.66 -19.62
CA PRO A 35 43.99 -9.19 -19.48
C PRO A 35 45.26 -8.28 -19.68
N GLY A 36 45.16 -6.93 -19.54
CA GLY A 36 46.30 -6.09 -19.04
C GLY A 36 46.49 -4.63 -19.54
N LYS A 37 46.67 -3.68 -18.58
CA LYS A 37 47.72 -2.62 -18.44
C LYS A 37 48.17 -1.72 -19.65
N GLU A 38 48.55 -0.43 -19.54
CA GLU A 38 48.57 0.62 -18.47
C GLU A 38 49.05 2.01 -19.03
N ILE A 39 48.43 3.14 -18.62
CA ILE A 39 48.95 4.56 -18.57
C ILE A 39 49.32 5.33 -19.92
N PRO A 40 49.79 6.62 -19.95
CA PRO A 40 48.98 7.78 -20.42
C PRO A 40 49.57 8.65 -21.57
N GLY A 41 48.83 9.69 -22.00
CA GLY A 41 49.37 10.81 -22.79
C GLY A 41 48.58 12.12 -22.68
N LYS A 42 49.25 13.23 -22.34
CA LYS A 42 48.69 14.60 -22.38
C LYS A 42 48.86 15.21 -23.77
N SER A 43 47.95 16.09 -24.18
CA SER A 43 48.31 17.29 -24.95
C SER A 43 47.34 18.44 -24.68
N GLN A 44 47.89 19.58 -24.25
CA GLN A 44 47.20 20.88 -24.34
C GLN A 44 47.29 21.37 -25.78
N ILE A 45 46.24 22.01 -26.30
CA ILE A 45 46.41 23.19 -27.17
C ILE A 45 45.42 24.25 -26.72
N THR A 46 45.95 25.42 -26.37
CA THR A 46 45.26 26.69 -26.19
C THR A 46 45.04 27.35 -27.54
N GLU A 47 43.92 28.05 -27.74
CA GLU A 47 43.98 29.44 -28.22
C GLU A 47 42.65 30.18 -28.04
N SER A 48 42.75 31.50 -27.91
CA SER A 48 41.67 32.40 -27.49
C SER A 48 41.78 33.75 -28.18
N PHE A 49 40.71 34.21 -28.83
CA PHE A 49 40.41 35.63 -29.12
C PHE A 49 38.87 35.73 -29.26
N GLN A 50 38.11 36.56 -28.55
CA GLN A 50 38.03 38.04 -28.59
C GLN A 50 37.80 38.59 -30.02
N ASP A 51 36.87 39.50 -30.30
CA ASP A 51 35.89 40.24 -29.46
C ASP A 51 34.79 40.83 -30.39
N SER A 52 33.86 41.62 -29.82
CA SER A 52 33.01 42.66 -30.47
C SER A 52 31.68 42.23 -31.16
N LYS A 53 30.68 43.11 -31.32
CA LYS A 53 30.00 44.05 -30.38
C LYS A 53 28.73 44.67 -31.04
N VAL A 54 27.74 45.04 -30.22
CA VAL A 54 26.73 46.13 -30.43
C VAL A 54 25.48 45.89 -31.33
N LYS A 55 24.32 45.76 -30.65
CA LYS A 55 23.00 46.43 -30.80
C LYS A 55 22.54 46.99 -32.17
N LYS A 56 21.27 46.68 -32.56
CA LYS A 56 20.08 47.56 -32.32
C LYS A 56 18.73 47.01 -32.84
N ASN A 57 17.70 47.30 -32.03
CA ASN A 57 16.25 47.39 -32.24
C ASN A 57 15.69 47.65 -33.67
N ASN A 58 14.50 47.08 -33.98
CA ASN A 58 13.21 47.82 -33.94
C ASN A 58 11.95 46.98 -34.28
N ASN A 59 10.94 47.10 -33.41
CA ASN A 59 9.48 47.20 -33.61
C ASN A 59 8.73 46.68 -34.88
N SER A 60 7.73 45.82 -34.58
CA SER A 60 6.28 45.94 -34.89
C SER A 60 5.66 45.66 -36.28
N TYR A 61 4.93 44.52 -36.35
CA TYR A 61 3.57 44.28 -36.94
C TYR A 61 3.33 44.50 -38.46
N PRO A 62 2.26 43.93 -39.11
CA PRO A 62 1.00 43.37 -38.55
C PRO A 62 0.41 42.06 -39.17
N PHE A 63 -0.71 41.56 -38.57
CA PHE A 63 -1.95 40.92 -39.11
C PHE A 63 -1.94 39.94 -40.33
N ILE A 64 -2.83 38.95 -40.55
CA ILE A 64 -4.02 38.33 -39.88
C ILE A 64 -4.28 36.93 -40.52
N ASN A 65 -4.67 35.91 -39.74
CA ASN A 65 -5.91 35.11 -39.97
C ASN A 65 -6.16 34.04 -38.89
N ALA A 66 -7.42 33.95 -38.43
CA ALA A 66 -7.95 32.97 -37.47
C ALA A 66 -8.45 31.69 -38.20
N GLY A 67 -8.84 30.58 -37.57
CA GLY A 67 -9.06 30.21 -36.15
C GLY A 67 -9.41 28.69 -36.11
N PRO A 68 -10.24 28.16 -35.18
CA PRO A 68 -10.98 28.82 -34.10
C PRO A 68 -10.71 28.24 -32.68
N ASP A 69 -11.14 29.00 -31.67
CA ASP A 69 -10.95 28.71 -30.24
C ASP A 69 -12.03 27.80 -29.62
N TYR A 70 -11.68 27.20 -28.47
CA TYR A 70 -12.64 26.62 -27.52
C TYR A 70 -13.21 27.72 -26.61
N ILE A 71 -14.54 27.78 -26.49
CA ILE A 71 -15.23 28.71 -25.56
C ILE A 71 -15.49 28.01 -24.22
N SER A 72 -15.02 28.63 -23.13
CA SER A 72 -15.48 28.37 -21.77
C SER A 72 -16.69 29.24 -21.44
N LEU A 73 -17.62 28.73 -20.63
CA LEU A 73 -18.72 29.50 -20.04
C LEU A 73 -18.86 29.16 -18.56
N GLU A 74 -18.88 30.20 -17.72
CA GLU A 74 -19.34 30.19 -16.34
C GLU A 74 -20.59 31.07 -16.20
N ASP A 75 -21.25 30.94 -15.03
CA ASP A 75 -22.39 31.71 -14.51
C ASP A 75 -23.78 31.57 -15.17
N GLY A 76 -24.82 31.50 -14.32
CA GLY A 76 -26.20 31.84 -14.72
C GLY A 76 -27.32 31.01 -14.09
N GLN A 77 -28.07 31.63 -13.19
CA GLN A 77 -29.23 31.10 -12.46
C GLN A 77 -30.40 30.53 -13.32
N SER A 78 -31.11 29.55 -12.72
CA SER A 78 -32.57 29.38 -12.73
C SER A 78 -33.38 29.39 -14.05
N SER A 79 -33.97 28.24 -14.40
CA SER A 79 -35.42 28.16 -14.72
C SER A 79 -35.94 26.72 -14.75
N CYS A 80 -37.19 26.54 -14.33
CA CYS A 80 -37.91 25.27 -14.46
C CYS A 80 -38.55 25.18 -15.85
N ILE A 81 -38.29 24.11 -16.59
CA ILE A 81 -39.11 23.71 -17.74
C ILE A 81 -39.45 22.22 -17.59
N GLY A 82 -40.72 21.95 -17.30
CA GLY A 82 -41.24 20.58 -17.29
C GLY A 82 -41.59 20.15 -18.71
N LEU A 83 -41.11 18.97 -19.13
CA LEU A 83 -41.59 18.31 -20.33
C LEU A 83 -42.40 17.07 -19.94
N ARG A 84 -43.70 17.18 -20.20
CA ARG A 84 -44.67 16.09 -20.19
C ARG A 84 -44.45 15.28 -21.47
N VAL A 85 -44.31 13.97 -21.36
CA VAL A 85 -44.51 13.06 -22.51
C VAL A 85 -45.62 12.10 -22.10
N ASN A 86 -46.63 12.02 -22.94
CA ASN A 86 -47.83 11.20 -22.78
C ASN A 86 -47.92 10.27 -24.00
N ASP A 87 -48.70 9.20 -23.85
CA ASP A 87 -49.24 8.34 -24.91
C ASP A 87 -48.19 7.39 -25.55
N GLU A 88 -48.16 6.12 -25.13
CA GLU A 88 -49.03 5.03 -25.60
C GLU A 88 -48.64 4.49 -26.99
N ASN A 89 -48.12 3.25 -27.03
CA ASN A 89 -48.78 2.24 -27.86
C ASN A 89 -48.51 0.80 -27.41
N THR A 90 -49.58 0.02 -27.52
CA THR A 90 -49.77 -1.36 -27.10
C THR A 90 -49.11 -2.35 -28.06
N PHE A 91 -48.61 -3.49 -27.55
CA PHE A 91 -48.79 -4.77 -28.25
C PHE A 91 -49.01 -5.91 -27.25
N MET A 92 -49.97 -6.77 -27.56
CA MET A 92 -50.44 -7.91 -26.75
C MET A 92 -50.31 -9.19 -27.59
N GLU A 93 -49.96 -10.31 -26.94
CA GLU A 93 -50.59 -11.66 -27.01
C GLU A 93 -49.60 -12.73 -26.46
N LYS A 94 -49.98 -13.49 -25.40
CA LYS A 94 -50.61 -14.85 -25.39
C LYS A 94 -49.70 -15.96 -25.95
N ASN A 95 -49.55 -17.18 -25.41
CA ASN A 95 -50.18 -17.98 -24.34
C ASN A 95 -49.06 -18.71 -23.53
N GLY A 96 -49.22 -19.45 -22.41
CA GLY A 96 -50.37 -20.02 -21.70
C GLY A 96 -50.24 -21.56 -21.57
N HIS A 97 -50.62 -22.14 -20.40
CA HIS A 97 -50.59 -23.59 -19.99
C HIS A 97 -49.31 -24.07 -19.26
N THR A 98 -49.33 -24.94 -18.22
CA THR A 98 -50.42 -25.49 -17.36
C THR A 98 -49.85 -25.98 -15.99
N ARG A 99 -50.72 -26.27 -15.01
CA ARG A 99 -50.39 -26.88 -13.69
C ARG A 99 -50.52 -28.42 -13.70
N GLU A 100 -49.84 -29.06 -12.74
CA GLU A 100 -50.09 -30.33 -12.00
C GLU A 100 -48.73 -31.06 -11.76
N GLY A 101 -48.49 -31.90 -10.74
CA GLY A 101 -49.28 -32.37 -9.60
C GLY A 101 -48.55 -33.55 -8.91
N SER A 102 -48.93 -33.94 -7.67
CA SER A 102 -48.37 -35.05 -6.84
C SER A 102 -46.92 -34.82 -6.28
N SER A 103 -46.52 -35.09 -5.03
CA SER A 103 -46.83 -36.09 -3.97
C SER A 103 -46.40 -37.52 -4.32
N GLY A 104 -45.54 -38.23 -3.58
CA GLY A 104 -44.80 -37.97 -2.33
C GLY A 104 -44.31 -39.34 -1.80
N LEU A 105 -43.41 -39.41 -0.80
CA LEU A 105 -43.19 -40.65 -0.02
C LEU A 105 -42.42 -40.44 1.30
N GLU A 106 -43.09 -40.85 2.37
CA GLU A 106 -42.59 -41.30 3.68
C GLU A 106 -41.58 -42.46 3.53
N ARG A 107 -40.75 -42.93 4.48
CA ARG A 107 -40.46 -42.81 5.94
C ARG A 107 -38.94 -43.15 6.08
N TRP A 108 -38.21 -42.91 7.16
CA TRP A 108 -38.25 -43.66 8.44
C TRP A 108 -37.38 -42.92 9.48
N ALA A 109 -37.76 -43.02 10.75
CA ALA A 109 -36.93 -42.56 11.86
C ALA A 109 -36.09 -43.73 12.41
N ASN A 110 -34.98 -43.41 13.08
CA ASN A 110 -34.71 -44.01 14.39
C ASN A 110 -33.73 -43.18 15.22
N THR A 111 -34.08 -43.03 16.49
CA THR A 111 -33.31 -42.38 17.55
C THR A 111 -32.29 -43.38 18.12
N LEU A 112 -31.15 -42.89 18.61
CA LEU A 112 -30.44 -43.50 19.75
C LEU A 112 -29.47 -42.48 20.36
N GLU A 113 -29.77 -42.02 21.57
CA GLU A 113 -28.75 -41.53 22.51
C GLU A 113 -28.01 -42.74 23.10
N VAL A 114 -26.78 -42.55 23.59
CA VAL A 114 -26.37 -42.86 24.99
C VAL A 114 -24.85 -42.74 25.19
N GLN A 115 -24.50 -41.82 26.10
CA GLN A 115 -23.38 -41.80 27.05
C GLN A 115 -21.89 -41.83 26.65
N CYS A 116 -21.18 -41.01 27.42
CA CYS A 116 -19.74 -40.90 27.62
C CYS A 116 -19.02 -42.22 27.92
N LEU A 117 -17.71 -42.23 27.67
CA LEU A 117 -16.73 -42.67 28.68
C LEU A 117 -15.36 -42.00 28.46
N GLN A 118 -14.75 -41.53 29.55
CA GLN A 118 -13.33 -41.17 29.58
C GLN A 118 -12.49 -42.45 29.58
N LYS A 119 -11.29 -42.41 28.96
CA LYS A 119 -10.07 -42.92 29.60
C LYS A 119 -8.79 -42.45 28.93
N GLU A 120 -7.81 -42.18 29.78
CA GLU A 120 -6.39 -42.00 29.44
C GLU A 120 -5.77 -43.34 29.01
N PHE A 121 -4.52 -43.29 28.51
CA PHE A 121 -3.39 -44.25 28.61
C PHE A 121 -2.51 -44.00 27.37
N SER A 122 -1.40 -43.27 27.47
CA SER A 122 -0.04 -43.73 27.87
C SER A 122 0.86 -44.07 26.68
N LEU A 123 1.98 -43.36 26.59
CA LEU A 123 3.07 -43.58 25.63
C LEU A 123 3.98 -44.75 26.06
N PRO A 124 4.40 -45.63 25.13
CA PRO A 124 5.60 -46.46 25.28
C PRO A 124 6.84 -45.81 24.62
N ASN A 125 7.98 -46.45 24.77
CA ASN A 125 9.30 -45.82 24.89
C ASN A 125 10.32 -46.32 23.83
N GLN A 126 11.36 -45.51 23.55
CA GLN A 126 12.65 -45.88 22.90
C GLN A 126 12.60 -46.26 21.39
N THR A 127 13.66 -46.14 20.57
CA THR A 127 15.15 -46.16 20.77
C THR A 127 15.94 -45.16 19.88
N LYS A 128 17.19 -44.84 20.27
CA LYS A 128 18.22 -44.07 19.48
C LYS A 128 19.00 -44.95 18.49
N PRO A 129 19.83 -44.37 17.57
CA PRO A 129 21.27 -44.07 17.82
C PRO A 129 21.64 -42.59 17.56
N ASN A 130 22.54 -41.91 18.29
CA ASN A 130 24.03 -41.92 18.22
C ASN A 130 24.58 -41.57 16.81
N ILE A 131 25.54 -40.66 16.58
CA ILE A 131 26.45 -39.85 17.44
C ILE A 131 26.94 -38.61 16.58
N THR A 132 27.33 -37.42 17.06
CA THR A 132 28.67 -37.07 17.64
C THR A 132 28.77 -35.59 18.14
N ASN A 133 29.58 -35.35 19.18
CA ASN A 133 30.40 -34.18 19.61
C ASN A 133 30.31 -32.77 18.99
N PHE A 134 30.21 -31.74 19.88
CA PHE A 134 31.37 -30.92 20.33
C PHE A 134 31.12 -30.30 21.74
N ARG A 135 32.17 -29.92 22.48
CA ARG A 135 32.16 -29.45 23.90
C ARG A 135 31.94 -27.92 24.04
N PRO A 136 31.66 -27.42 25.27
CA PRO A 136 32.77 -26.87 26.08
C PRO A 136 32.82 -27.36 27.55
N SER A 137 33.82 -26.87 28.29
CA SER A 137 34.37 -27.40 29.54
C SER A 137 33.78 -26.85 30.85
N SER A 138 34.06 -27.56 31.95
CA SER A 138 33.60 -27.30 33.34
C SER A 138 34.59 -26.51 34.21
N ASN A 139 34.09 -26.05 35.39
CA ASN A 139 34.74 -25.79 36.70
C ASN A 139 34.38 -24.39 37.26
N LEU A 140 34.11 -24.16 38.56
CA LEU A 140 33.93 -25.01 39.76
C LEU A 140 33.12 -24.25 40.86
N LYS A 141 32.43 -24.99 41.75
CA LYS A 141 32.15 -24.82 43.23
C LYS A 141 32.61 -23.51 43.96
N LEU A 142 32.02 -22.97 45.05
CA LEU A 142 31.16 -23.40 46.21
C LEU A 142 30.27 -22.19 46.66
N LEU A 143 28.99 -22.29 47.07
CA LEU A 143 28.35 -22.76 48.34
C LEU A 143 28.32 -21.77 49.54
N ASN A 144 27.10 -21.54 50.08
CA ASN A 144 26.69 -20.88 51.36
C ASN A 144 26.87 -19.34 51.50
N THR A 145 26.05 -18.58 52.25
CA THR A 145 25.13 -18.93 53.36
C THR A 145 23.84 -18.05 53.41
N GLU A 146 23.02 -18.21 54.45
CA GLU A 146 21.56 -17.96 54.51
C GLU A 146 21.04 -16.64 55.13
N GLN A 147 19.77 -16.34 54.81
CA GLN A 147 18.66 -15.84 55.66
C GLN A 147 18.60 -14.38 56.23
N LYS A 148 17.56 -13.65 55.72
CA LYS A 148 16.33 -13.19 56.44
C LYS A 148 16.05 -11.68 56.66
N ASN A 149 14.72 -11.42 56.68
CA ASN A 149 13.97 -10.21 57.07
C ASN A 149 13.88 -9.12 55.96
N ILE A 150 12.76 -8.40 55.71
CA ILE A 150 11.56 -8.07 56.54
C ILE A 150 10.23 -8.11 55.74
N VAL A 151 9.22 -8.75 56.35
CA VAL A 151 7.74 -8.49 56.43
C VAL A 151 6.98 -7.61 55.42
N VAL A 152 5.80 -8.13 55.01
CA VAL A 152 4.62 -7.41 54.44
C VAL A 152 3.42 -7.53 55.39
N PRO A 153 2.52 -6.53 55.51
CA PRO A 153 1.19 -6.71 56.11
C PRO A 153 0.01 -6.53 55.13
N GLU A 154 -0.94 -7.47 55.14
CA GLU A 154 -2.30 -7.32 54.60
C GLU A 154 -3.14 -6.34 55.45
N LEU A 155 -4.25 -5.83 54.90
CA LEU A 155 -5.47 -5.59 55.68
C LEU A 155 -6.75 -5.89 54.88
N LYS A 156 -7.75 -6.47 55.56
CA LYS A 156 -8.97 -7.06 55.00
C LYS A 156 -10.20 -6.17 55.22
N ALA A 157 -11.24 -6.34 54.40
CA ALA A 157 -12.61 -5.99 54.77
C ALA A 157 -13.61 -7.08 54.35
N LYS A 158 -14.58 -7.38 55.22
CA LYS A 158 -15.57 -8.47 55.06
C LYS A 158 -16.90 -7.96 54.48
N ARG A 159 -17.69 -8.91 53.95
CA ARG A 159 -19.14 -8.74 53.71
C ARG A 159 -19.89 -8.32 54.98
N ASN A 160 -20.96 -7.55 54.80
CA ASN A 160 -22.13 -7.55 55.69
C ASN A 160 -23.43 -7.57 54.86
N VAL A 161 -24.54 -7.90 55.50
CA VAL A 161 -25.76 -8.47 54.87
C VAL A 161 -27.04 -7.77 55.37
N ASN A 162 -28.11 -7.83 54.56
CA ASN A 162 -29.53 -7.52 54.83
C ASN A 162 -30.02 -6.05 54.93
N GLN A 163 -30.94 -5.70 54.01
CA GLN A 163 -32.33 -5.23 54.18
C GLN A 163 -32.70 -4.35 52.96
N MET A 164 -33.54 -4.74 52.00
CA MET A 164 -34.94 -5.21 51.99
C MET A 164 -35.97 -4.06 51.94
N SER A 165 -36.97 -4.22 51.05
CA SER A 165 -38.10 -3.32 50.74
C SER A 165 -37.83 -2.09 49.85
N SER A 166 -38.78 -1.52 49.10
CA SER A 166 -39.80 -2.09 48.18
C SER A 166 -40.59 -0.94 47.50
N LYS A 167 -40.99 -1.11 46.23
CA LYS A 167 -41.89 -0.17 45.47
C LYS A 167 -41.21 1.19 45.14
N CYS A 168 -41.66 2.01 44.17
CA CYS A 168 -42.86 1.96 43.34
C CYS A 168 -42.67 2.60 41.95
N SER A 169 -43.50 2.18 40.97
CA SER A 169 -44.04 2.94 39.83
C SER A 169 -43.16 3.90 38.98
N VAL A 170 -42.90 3.46 37.74
CA VAL A 170 -43.19 4.14 36.45
C VAL A 170 -43.58 5.62 36.48
N LYS A 171 -42.87 6.45 35.69
CA LYS A 171 -43.48 7.49 34.84
C LYS A 171 -42.56 7.86 33.66
N GLU A 172 -43.19 8.20 32.53
CA GLU A 172 -42.54 8.63 31.30
C GLU A 172 -42.09 10.10 31.38
N SER A 173 -40.99 10.43 30.70
CA SER A 173 -40.82 11.72 30.03
C SER A 173 -39.68 11.65 29.02
N ALA A 174 -39.95 12.02 27.77
CA ALA A 174 -38.89 12.21 26.78
C ALA A 174 -38.10 13.50 27.06
N SER A 175 -36.78 13.45 26.98
CA SER A 175 -35.96 14.66 26.81
C SER A 175 -34.67 14.32 26.05
N ASP A 176 -34.64 14.81 24.82
CA ASP A 176 -33.49 15.27 24.06
C ASP A 176 -32.20 15.51 24.89
N THR A 177 -31.10 14.84 24.51
CA THR A 177 -29.76 15.44 24.61
C THR A 177 -28.89 15.00 23.44
N SER A 178 -28.66 15.91 22.50
CA SER A 178 -27.39 15.95 21.80
C SER A 178 -26.27 16.22 22.83
N LYS A 179 -25.28 15.33 22.90
CA LYS A 179 -24.01 15.58 23.63
C LYS A 179 -22.86 15.21 22.72
N ALA A 180 -22.03 16.22 22.41
CA ALA A 180 -20.76 16.03 21.74
C ALA A 180 -19.87 15.05 22.54
N PRO A 181 -19.00 14.27 21.88
CA PRO A 181 -18.10 13.36 22.57
C PRO A 181 -17.19 14.13 23.53
N GLN A 182 -16.99 13.58 24.74
CA GLN A 182 -16.05 14.13 25.71
C GLN A 182 -14.63 14.10 25.14
N LYS A 183 -13.86 15.19 25.36
CA LYS A 183 -12.45 15.24 24.96
C LYS A 183 -11.68 14.09 25.64
N PRO A 184 -10.81 13.35 24.92
CA PRO A 184 -9.96 12.33 25.52
C PRO A 184 -9.00 12.96 26.55
N PRO A 185 -8.51 12.18 27.53
CA PRO A 185 -7.61 12.67 28.55
C PRO A 185 -6.27 13.14 27.93
N ARG A 186 -5.82 14.33 28.32
CA ARG A 186 -4.51 14.85 27.93
C ARG A 186 -3.40 14.05 28.61
N SER A 187 -2.25 13.92 27.94
CA SER A 187 -1.07 13.24 28.46
C SER A 187 -0.49 13.95 29.70
N PRO A 188 -0.39 13.26 30.85
CA PRO A 188 0.29 13.81 32.03
C PRO A 188 1.81 13.68 31.86
N GLY A 189 2.39 14.60 31.08
CA GLY A 189 3.84 14.64 30.81
C GLY A 189 4.38 16.02 30.38
N ALA A 190 3.56 16.87 29.78
CA ALA A 190 3.97 18.18 29.24
C ALA A 190 4.16 19.30 30.30
N ASN A 191 4.28 18.99 31.59
CA ASN A 191 4.40 19.99 32.66
C ASN A 191 5.84 20.51 32.89
N GLY A 192 6.84 20.01 32.15
CA GLY A 192 8.24 20.44 32.25
C GLY A 192 8.62 21.65 31.38
N LEU A 193 7.88 21.93 30.30
CA LEU A 193 8.20 22.97 29.32
C LEU A 193 7.15 24.09 29.33
N LYS A 194 7.12 24.87 30.41
CA LYS A 194 6.47 26.19 30.43
C LYS A 194 7.41 27.27 29.92
N GLU A 195 7.90 27.13 28.69
CA GLU A 195 8.36 28.30 27.95
C GLU A 195 7.13 29.14 27.57
N ASN A 196 7.30 30.46 27.60
CA ASN A 196 6.26 31.38 27.16
C ASN A 196 5.88 31.05 25.72
N ALA A 197 4.58 30.89 25.45
CA ALA A 197 4.12 30.54 24.11
C ALA A 197 4.43 31.70 23.16
N ILE A 198 5.57 31.60 22.46
CA ILE A 198 6.00 32.56 21.44
C ILE A 198 4.84 32.68 20.42
N PRO A 199 4.39 33.89 20.08
CA PRO A 199 3.44 34.09 19.00
C PRO A 199 3.97 33.40 17.75
N ILE A 200 3.19 32.47 17.18
CA ILE A 200 3.50 31.91 15.87
C ILE A 200 3.15 33.02 14.88
N GLU A 201 4.09 33.93 14.64
CA GLU A 201 3.90 34.95 13.61
C GLU A 201 3.79 34.22 12.27
N PRO A 202 2.71 34.45 11.50
CA PRO A 202 2.51 33.78 10.23
C PRO A 202 3.56 34.29 9.26
N VAL A 203 4.57 33.46 8.99
CA VAL A 203 5.60 33.79 8.00
C VAL A 203 4.98 33.68 6.61
N LYS A 204 4.30 34.75 6.19
CA LYS A 204 3.92 35.03 4.79
C LYS A 204 5.17 35.36 3.97
N ALA A 205 6.15 34.45 3.99
CA ALA A 205 7.26 34.49 3.06
C ALA A 205 6.75 34.17 1.67
N GLU A 206 6.98 35.10 0.75
CA GLU A 206 6.80 34.88 -0.68
C GLU A 206 7.52 33.60 -1.12
N VAL A 207 6.79 32.70 -1.79
CA VAL A 207 7.32 31.40 -2.21
C VAL A 207 8.41 31.62 -3.25
N LYS A 208 9.64 31.32 -2.86
CA LYS A 208 10.79 31.34 -3.77
C LYS A 208 11.03 29.92 -4.27
N LEU A 209 11.23 29.78 -5.58
CA LEU A 209 11.80 28.59 -6.18
C LEU A 209 13.31 28.80 -6.35
N ALA A 210 14.08 27.74 -6.21
CA ALA A 210 15.47 27.74 -6.65
C ALA A 210 15.50 27.72 -8.20
N PRO A 211 16.44 28.44 -8.85
CA PRO A 211 16.60 28.39 -10.30
C PRO A 211 16.89 26.96 -10.77
N ALA A 212 16.10 26.46 -11.73
CA ALA A 212 16.26 25.13 -12.29
C ALA A 212 15.69 25.06 -13.72
N GLU A 213 16.46 24.45 -14.63
CA GLU A 213 16.09 24.30 -16.04
C GLU A 213 15.60 22.88 -16.38
N GLN A 214 16.16 21.86 -15.71
CA GLN A 214 15.86 20.45 -15.93
C GLN A 214 14.66 19.97 -15.11
N LEU A 215 13.81 19.11 -15.69
CA LEU A 215 12.63 18.52 -15.04
C LEU A 215 12.96 17.38 -14.05
N TRP A 216 14.23 16.98 -13.97
CA TRP A 216 14.75 15.93 -13.09
C TRP A 216 16.19 16.22 -12.63
N SER A 217 16.61 15.53 -11.58
CA SER A 217 17.96 15.52 -11.01
C SER A 217 18.19 14.17 -10.34
N THR A 218 19.45 13.72 -10.27
CA THR A 218 19.88 12.59 -9.44
C THR A 218 20.75 13.00 -8.26
N VAL A 219 20.98 14.31 -8.12
CA VAL A 219 21.77 14.93 -7.06
C VAL A 219 20.84 15.63 -6.09
N ARG A 220 21.00 15.31 -4.80
CA ARG A 220 20.09 15.67 -3.69
C ARG A 220 19.99 17.17 -3.38
N ASP A 221 21.03 17.94 -3.68
CA ASP A 221 21.17 19.36 -3.37
C ASP A 221 20.71 20.27 -4.53
N ARG A 222 20.34 19.67 -5.67
CA ARG A 222 19.86 20.38 -6.85
C ARG A 222 18.35 20.42 -6.90
N ALA A 223 17.81 21.60 -7.16
CA ALA A 223 16.40 21.79 -7.43
C ALA A 223 16.01 21.38 -8.87
N VAL A 224 14.72 21.13 -9.10
CA VAL A 224 14.16 20.80 -10.42
C VAL A 224 13.19 21.85 -10.92
N LYS A 225 12.97 21.91 -12.23
CA LYS A 225 11.90 22.68 -12.85
C LYS A 225 10.57 21.98 -12.59
N LEU A 226 9.62 22.69 -11.99
CA LEU A 226 8.30 22.14 -11.66
C LEU A 226 7.41 22.03 -12.91
N ARG A 227 6.60 20.97 -12.98
CA ARG A 227 5.63 20.69 -14.06
C ARG A 227 4.31 21.45 -13.86
N ILE A 228 4.41 22.78 -13.68
CA ILE A 228 3.26 23.68 -13.42
C ILE A 228 2.37 23.78 -14.67
N SER A 229 1.04 23.74 -14.49
CA SER A 229 0.09 23.98 -15.58
C SER A 229 -0.29 25.46 -15.71
N GLU A 230 -0.83 25.86 -16.86
CA GLU A 230 -1.27 27.23 -17.10
C GLU A 230 -2.50 27.63 -16.27
N SER A 231 -3.34 26.66 -15.90
CA SER A 231 -4.57 26.87 -15.14
C SER A 231 -4.94 25.67 -14.25
N GLY A 232 -5.94 25.86 -13.39
CA GLY A 232 -6.50 24.83 -12.49
C GLY A 232 -5.58 24.48 -11.30
N PRO A 233 -5.85 23.39 -10.57
CA PRO A 233 -5.04 22.99 -9.41
C PRO A 233 -3.54 22.82 -9.70
N GLY A 234 -3.15 22.51 -10.94
CA GLY A 234 -1.74 22.43 -11.32
C GLY A 234 -1.02 23.79 -11.40
N SER A 235 -1.74 24.91 -11.46
CA SER A 235 -1.19 26.28 -11.48
C SER A 235 -1.11 26.95 -10.10
N GLU A 236 -1.51 26.25 -9.03
CA GLU A 236 -1.43 26.75 -7.65
C GLU A 236 0.02 27.08 -7.25
N THR A 237 0.22 28.12 -6.44
CA THR A 237 1.56 28.48 -5.96
C THR A 237 2.21 27.30 -5.21
N PRO A 238 3.44 26.88 -5.57
CA PRO A 238 4.19 25.86 -4.83
C PRO A 238 4.32 26.16 -3.35
N LEU A 239 4.44 25.13 -2.50
CA LEU A 239 4.63 25.30 -1.05
C LEU A 239 5.69 24.34 -0.53
N THR A 240 6.48 24.79 0.44
CA THR A 240 7.29 23.89 1.27
C THR A 240 6.42 23.16 2.29
N ILE A 241 6.89 21.99 2.76
CA ILE A 241 6.22 21.25 3.86
C ILE A 241 6.11 22.11 5.12
N CYS A 242 7.15 22.88 5.43
CA CYS A 242 7.16 23.80 6.58
C CYS A 242 6.06 24.88 6.47
N GLN A 243 5.87 25.48 5.29
CA GLN A 243 4.77 26.44 5.06
C GLN A 243 3.39 25.77 5.20
N MET A 244 3.18 24.62 4.57
CA MET A 244 1.93 23.86 4.68
C MET A 244 1.58 23.49 6.14
N PHE A 245 2.59 23.10 6.93
CA PHE A 245 2.41 22.81 8.34
C PHE A 245 2.13 24.08 9.16
N GLN A 246 2.85 25.18 8.91
CA GLN A 246 2.61 26.47 9.57
C GLN A 246 1.21 27.03 9.27
N GLU A 247 0.72 26.95 8.04
CA GLU A 247 -0.66 27.29 7.66
C GLU A 247 -1.67 26.49 8.49
N THR A 248 -1.44 25.18 8.61
CA THR A 248 -2.32 24.27 9.36
C THR A 248 -2.31 24.60 10.86
N VAL A 249 -1.13 24.81 11.45
CA VAL A 249 -0.97 25.14 12.88
C VAL A 249 -1.55 26.52 13.20
N THR A 250 -1.44 27.49 12.28
CA THR A 250 -2.01 28.84 12.46
C THR A 250 -3.54 28.81 12.49
N ASN A 251 -4.17 28.03 11.61
CA ASN A 251 -5.62 27.99 11.48
C ASN A 251 -6.31 26.93 12.37
N TYR A 252 -5.61 25.84 12.70
CA TYR A 252 -6.17 24.65 13.34
C TYR A 252 -5.30 24.11 14.50
N GLY A 253 -4.41 24.93 15.07
CA GLY A 253 -3.41 24.52 16.06
C GLY A 253 -3.94 23.75 17.28
N ASP A 254 -5.16 24.03 17.74
CA ASP A 254 -5.80 23.36 18.88
C ASP A 254 -6.54 22.05 18.52
N LEU A 255 -6.63 21.70 17.23
CA LEU A 255 -7.21 20.43 16.79
C LEU A 255 -6.26 19.25 17.06
N PRO A 256 -6.79 18.04 17.32
CA PRO A 256 -5.97 16.84 17.50
C PRO A 256 -5.31 16.43 16.17
N ALA A 257 -3.97 16.33 16.18
CA ALA A 257 -3.17 15.90 15.05
C ALA A 257 -2.82 14.41 15.14
N LEU A 258 -2.23 13.99 16.26
CA LEU A 258 -1.67 12.65 16.44
C LEU A 258 -2.25 11.98 17.69
N ALA A 259 -2.63 10.71 17.59
CA ALA A 259 -3.13 9.94 18.71
C ALA A 259 -2.49 8.55 18.77
N SER A 260 -1.90 8.19 19.90
CA SER A 260 -1.29 6.89 20.17
C SER A 260 -1.84 6.30 21.46
N LYS A 261 -1.76 4.98 21.62
CA LYS A 261 -2.24 4.29 22.81
C LYS A 261 -1.06 4.00 23.74
N LYS A 262 -1.22 4.30 25.03
CA LYS A 262 -0.27 3.96 26.09
C LYS A 262 -1.05 3.43 27.29
N ASP A 263 -0.67 2.25 27.79
CA ASP A 263 -1.31 1.58 28.93
C ASP A 263 -2.84 1.45 28.78
N GLY A 264 -3.30 1.23 27.53
CA GLY A 264 -4.72 1.13 27.17
C GLY A 264 -5.44 2.48 26.94
N ILE A 265 -4.79 3.61 27.22
CA ILE A 265 -5.38 4.96 27.13
C ILE A 265 -4.88 5.65 25.85
N TRP A 266 -5.80 6.29 25.11
CA TRP A 266 -5.46 7.16 23.99
C TRP A 266 -4.88 8.49 24.50
N LEU A 267 -3.62 8.74 24.17
CA LEU A 267 -2.94 10.02 24.33
C LEU A 267 -3.03 10.78 23.00
N THR A 268 -3.23 12.09 23.05
CA THR A 268 -3.43 12.91 21.84
C THR A 268 -2.57 14.17 21.91
N LEU A 269 -1.87 14.46 20.81
CA LEU A 269 -1.17 15.71 20.56
C LEU A 269 -2.00 16.58 19.63
N THR A 270 -2.13 17.86 19.97
CA THR A 270 -2.66 18.90 19.07
C THR A 270 -1.67 19.26 17.97
N TYR A 271 -2.13 19.91 16.91
CA TYR A 271 -1.25 20.44 15.85
C TYR A 271 -0.14 21.35 16.40
N LYS A 272 -0.46 22.16 17.41
CA LYS A 272 0.50 23.05 18.09
C LYS A 272 1.56 22.26 18.87
N GLU A 273 1.16 21.26 19.66
CA GLU A 273 2.09 20.42 20.43
C GLU A 273 2.96 19.55 19.50
N TYR A 274 2.39 19.06 18.40
CA TYR A 274 3.12 18.33 17.35
C TYR A 274 4.18 19.23 16.70
N PHE A 275 3.80 20.43 16.25
CA PHE A 275 4.72 21.40 15.65
C PHE A 275 5.87 21.80 16.60
N GLN A 276 5.58 21.99 17.89
CA GLN A 276 6.59 22.26 18.91
C GLN A 276 7.59 21.10 19.06
N GLN A 277 7.11 19.84 19.10
CA GLN A 277 7.99 18.67 19.17
C GLN A 277 8.84 18.50 17.90
N CYS A 278 8.29 18.76 16.71
CA CYS A 278 9.07 18.76 15.46
C CYS A 278 10.20 19.80 15.49
N ARG A 279 9.95 21.00 16.03
CA ARG A 279 10.99 22.04 16.20
C ARG A 279 12.06 21.64 17.23
N ALA A 280 11.68 21.00 18.33
CA ALA A 280 12.63 20.46 19.31
C ALA A 280 13.50 19.35 18.71
N ALA A 281 12.91 18.43 17.94
CA ALA A 281 13.65 17.41 17.19
C ALA A 281 14.58 18.04 16.15
N ALA A 282 14.12 19.04 15.39
CA ALA A 282 14.93 19.75 14.40
C ALA A 282 16.17 20.41 15.01
N LYS A 283 15.99 21.19 16.09
CA LYS A 283 17.09 21.78 16.86
C LYS A 283 18.09 20.71 17.34
N SER A 284 17.57 19.58 17.82
CA SER A 284 18.39 18.49 18.35
C SER A 284 19.16 17.75 17.26
N PHE A 285 18.59 17.60 16.06
CA PHE A 285 19.33 17.09 14.90
C PHE A 285 20.45 18.04 14.47
N LEU A 286 20.21 19.36 14.44
CA LEU A 286 21.25 20.36 14.16
C LEU A 286 22.38 20.28 15.19
N LYS A 287 22.05 20.17 16.49
CA LYS A 287 23.03 20.03 17.58
C LYS A 287 23.86 18.74 17.47
N LEU A 288 23.24 17.64 17.06
CA LEU A 288 23.91 16.36 16.78
C LEU A 288 24.69 16.38 15.45
N GLY A 289 24.71 17.52 14.76
CA GLY A 289 25.55 17.77 13.58
C GLY A 289 24.93 17.34 12.26
N LEU A 290 23.60 17.31 12.13
CA LEU A 290 22.95 17.13 10.83
C LEU A 290 23.42 18.22 9.85
N GLU A 291 23.97 17.79 8.72
CA GLU A 291 24.29 18.66 7.59
C GLU A 291 23.12 18.74 6.60
N ARG A 292 22.96 19.88 5.92
CA ARG A 292 21.91 20.07 4.90
C ARG A 292 22.02 18.98 3.84
N TYR A 293 20.86 18.50 3.38
CA TYR A 293 20.71 17.42 2.40
C TYR A 293 21.32 16.05 2.77
N HIS A 294 21.75 15.83 4.02
CA HIS A 294 22.11 14.49 4.49
C HIS A 294 20.90 13.75 5.07
N GLY A 295 20.93 12.43 5.00
CA GLY A 295 19.84 11.59 5.47
C GLY A 295 19.65 11.58 6.99
N ILE A 296 18.41 11.46 7.45
CA ILE A 296 18.06 10.86 8.73
C ILE A 296 17.27 9.59 8.46
N GLY A 297 17.85 8.44 8.80
CA GLY A 297 17.22 7.14 8.63
C GLY A 297 16.30 6.80 9.79
N ILE A 298 15.00 6.59 9.53
CA ILE A 298 13.99 6.31 10.55
C ILE A 298 13.53 4.85 10.43
N LEU A 299 13.95 4.02 11.37
CA LEU A 299 13.78 2.55 11.38
C LEU A 299 12.86 2.11 12.53
N GLY A 300 11.57 1.92 12.23
CA GLY A 300 10.60 1.50 13.24
C GLY A 300 9.19 1.34 12.71
N PHE A 301 8.28 0.87 13.58
CA PHE A 301 6.85 0.86 13.32
C PHE A 301 6.22 2.27 13.47
N ASN A 302 4.98 2.40 13.01
CA ASN A 302 4.26 3.68 12.97
C ASN A 302 4.03 4.23 14.38
N SER A 303 4.43 5.49 14.60
CA SER A 303 4.40 6.14 15.91
C SER A 303 4.44 7.67 15.79
N PRO A 304 4.00 8.43 16.81
CA PRO A 304 4.19 9.88 16.85
C PRO A 304 5.67 10.29 16.74
N GLU A 305 6.57 9.52 17.34
CA GLU A 305 8.01 9.75 17.31
C GLU A 305 8.58 9.62 15.89
N TRP A 306 8.07 8.69 15.09
CA TRP A 306 8.39 8.58 13.66
C TRP A 306 8.00 9.86 12.91
N PHE A 307 6.77 10.35 13.12
CA PHE A 307 6.27 11.59 12.51
C PHE A 307 7.10 12.82 12.93
N ILE A 308 7.42 12.93 14.22
CA ILE A 308 8.23 14.03 14.77
C ILE A 308 9.66 14.01 14.21
N ALA A 309 10.26 12.82 14.05
CA ALA A 309 11.58 12.68 13.46
C ALA A 309 11.61 13.04 11.96
N ASP A 310 10.59 12.65 11.20
CA ASP A 310 10.46 12.96 9.77
C ASP A 310 10.35 14.49 9.54
N ILE A 311 9.39 15.14 10.20
CA ILE A 311 9.22 16.60 10.09
C ILE A 311 10.39 17.36 10.71
N GLY A 312 10.94 16.88 11.83
CA GLY A 312 12.11 17.49 12.47
C GLY A 312 13.33 17.48 11.55
N CYS A 313 13.54 16.39 10.80
CA CYS A 313 14.58 16.31 9.79
C CYS A 313 14.37 17.34 8.67
N ILE A 314 13.15 17.43 8.14
CA ILE A 314 12.79 18.38 7.08
C ILE A 314 12.95 19.83 7.56
N MET A 315 12.49 20.18 8.76
CA MET A 315 12.68 21.50 9.36
C MET A 315 14.15 21.86 9.52
N ALA A 316 15.01 20.89 9.85
CA ALA A 316 16.46 21.07 9.94
C ALA A 316 17.19 21.06 8.58
N GLY A 317 16.48 20.86 7.46
CA GLY A 317 17.05 20.87 6.10
C GLY A 317 17.78 19.57 5.72
N GLY A 318 17.55 18.47 6.45
CA GLY A 318 18.00 17.13 6.07
C GLY A 318 16.95 16.39 5.24
N LEU A 319 17.30 15.18 4.79
CA LEU A 319 16.42 14.30 4.02
C LEU A 319 15.85 13.20 4.91
N ALA A 320 14.56 13.31 5.25
CA ALA A 320 13.89 12.23 5.96
C ALA A 320 13.93 10.94 5.11
N THR A 321 14.26 9.81 5.74
CA THR A 321 14.50 8.55 5.02
C THR A 321 13.90 7.39 5.81
N GLY A 322 12.73 6.90 5.39
CA GLY A 322 12.09 5.76 6.04
C GLY A 322 12.81 4.43 5.71
N ILE A 323 13.19 3.67 6.74
CA ILE A 323 13.77 2.32 6.60
C ILE A 323 12.79 1.28 7.15
N TYR A 324 12.45 0.27 6.35
CA TYR A 324 11.48 -0.75 6.77
C TYR A 324 11.99 -1.53 8.00
N ALA A 325 11.16 -1.62 9.04
CA ALA A 325 11.44 -2.38 10.27
C ALA A 325 11.75 -3.88 10.03
N THR A 326 11.38 -4.41 8.87
CA THR A 326 11.65 -5.78 8.39
C THR A 326 13.01 -5.95 7.70
N ASN A 327 13.72 -4.87 7.36
CA ASN A 327 15.02 -4.96 6.67
C ASN A 327 16.07 -5.71 7.50
N SER A 328 16.97 -6.41 6.81
CA SER A 328 18.20 -6.97 7.40
C SER A 328 19.22 -5.86 7.71
N PRO A 329 20.25 -6.10 8.53
CA PRO A 329 21.31 -5.13 8.80
C PRO A 329 21.97 -4.60 7.52
N GLU A 330 22.19 -5.46 6.53
CA GLU A 330 22.84 -5.13 5.25
C GLU A 330 21.93 -4.25 4.38
N ALA A 331 20.63 -4.51 4.38
CA ALA A 331 19.65 -3.66 3.71
C ALA A 331 19.50 -2.30 4.40
N CYS A 332 19.58 -2.24 5.74
CA CYS A 332 19.65 -0.98 6.49
C CYS A 332 20.95 -0.20 6.17
N GLN A 333 22.10 -0.89 6.13
CA GLN A 333 23.39 -0.31 5.78
C GLN A 333 23.37 0.30 4.38
N TYR A 334 22.84 -0.42 3.38
CA TYR A 334 22.76 0.09 2.01
C TYR A 334 21.98 1.41 1.94
N VAL A 335 20.80 1.47 2.58
CA VAL A 335 19.96 2.68 2.62
C VAL A 335 20.68 3.81 3.34
N ALA A 336 21.18 3.55 4.55
CA ALA A 336 21.87 4.56 5.37
C ALA A 336 23.16 5.08 4.71
N ASN A 337 23.89 4.26 3.96
CA ASN A 337 25.06 4.71 3.21
C ASN A 337 24.67 5.48 1.95
N ASN A 338 23.61 5.07 1.22
CA ASN A 338 23.19 5.73 -0.02
C ASN A 338 22.61 7.14 0.21
N CYS A 339 21.95 7.39 1.34
CA CYS A 339 21.52 8.73 1.76
C CYS A 339 22.54 9.47 2.65
N GLU A 340 23.73 8.90 2.87
CA GLU A 340 24.78 9.41 3.77
C GLU A 340 24.24 9.82 5.14
N ALA A 341 23.49 8.91 5.77
CA ALA A 341 22.75 9.15 6.99
C ALA A 341 23.65 9.69 8.11
N ASN A 342 23.37 10.93 8.52
CA ASN A 342 24.06 11.59 9.63
C ASN A 342 23.54 11.08 10.98
N ILE A 343 22.24 10.75 11.06
CA ILE A 343 21.58 10.31 12.28
C ILE A 343 20.65 9.15 11.95
N LEU A 344 20.57 8.15 12.84
CA LEU A 344 19.61 7.06 12.75
C LEU A 344 18.66 7.06 13.95
N VAL A 345 17.36 7.14 13.67
CA VAL A 345 16.29 7.09 14.66
C VAL A 345 15.67 5.70 14.61
N VAL A 346 15.80 4.93 15.68
CA VAL A 346 15.40 3.52 15.76
C VAL A 346 14.32 3.31 16.81
N GLU A 347 13.37 2.40 16.57
CA GLU A 347 12.27 2.15 17.52
C GLU A 347 12.79 1.68 18.87
N ASN A 348 13.42 0.51 18.91
CA ASN A 348 13.70 -0.23 20.13
C ASN A 348 15.04 -0.99 20.02
N HIS A 349 15.41 -1.71 21.08
CA HIS A 349 16.66 -2.45 21.15
C HIS A 349 16.86 -3.43 19.96
N LYS A 350 15.79 -4.08 19.49
CA LYS A 350 15.85 -4.99 18.33
C LYS A 350 16.30 -4.27 17.04
N GLN A 351 15.85 -3.04 16.82
CA GLN A 351 16.28 -2.25 15.67
C GLN A 351 17.66 -1.62 15.90
N LEU A 352 17.97 -1.18 17.13
CA LEU A 352 19.29 -0.69 17.53
C LEU A 352 20.39 -1.72 17.24
N ILE A 353 20.20 -2.99 17.62
CA ILE A 353 21.16 -4.07 17.39
C ILE A 353 21.46 -4.29 15.90
N LYS A 354 20.50 -4.08 14.99
CA LYS A 354 20.78 -4.14 13.55
C LYS A 354 21.77 -3.06 13.13
N ILE A 355 21.57 -1.83 13.62
CA ILE A 355 22.43 -0.69 13.30
C ILE A 355 23.81 -0.85 13.94
N LEU A 356 23.90 -1.29 15.20
CA LEU A 356 25.19 -1.49 15.88
C LEU A 356 26.08 -2.52 15.16
N LYS A 357 25.52 -3.52 14.49
CA LYS A 357 26.28 -4.49 13.66
C LYS A 357 26.92 -3.88 12.40
N ILE A 358 26.40 -2.77 11.90
CA ILE A 358 26.85 -2.12 10.65
C ILE A 358 27.37 -0.69 10.86
N LYS A 359 27.39 -0.20 12.12
CA LYS A 359 27.78 1.17 12.50
C LYS A 359 29.14 1.57 11.93
N ASP A 360 30.14 0.69 12.06
CA ASP A 360 31.52 0.96 11.62
C ASP A 360 31.67 1.04 10.09
N GLN A 361 30.61 0.70 9.35
CA GLN A 361 30.53 0.79 7.89
C GLN A 361 29.68 1.98 7.42
N LEU A 362 29.29 2.90 8.32
CA LEU A 362 28.52 4.12 8.02
C LEU A 362 29.37 5.38 8.33
N PRO A 363 30.21 5.85 7.39
CA PRO A 363 31.22 6.87 7.68
C PRO A 363 30.63 8.26 8.02
N HIS A 364 29.38 8.53 7.66
CA HIS A 364 28.70 9.79 7.95
C HIS A 364 27.91 9.77 9.28
N LEU A 365 27.77 8.61 9.94
CA LEU A 365 26.88 8.44 11.09
C LEU A 365 27.45 9.08 12.37
N LYS A 366 26.83 10.19 12.78
CA LYS A 366 27.21 10.98 13.96
C LYS A 366 26.50 10.51 15.23
N ALA A 367 25.22 10.17 15.16
CA ALA A 367 24.40 9.79 16.32
C ALA A 367 23.32 8.74 16.02
N ILE A 368 22.88 8.04 17.07
CA ILE A 368 21.74 7.12 17.05
C ILE A 368 20.76 7.52 18.17
N VAL A 369 19.46 7.51 17.88
CA VAL A 369 18.39 7.80 18.84
C VAL A 369 17.46 6.59 18.94
N GLN A 370 17.30 6.00 20.11
CA GLN A 370 16.27 4.98 20.37
C GLN A 370 15.04 5.67 20.98
N TYR A 371 13.86 5.51 20.36
CA TYR A 371 12.67 6.25 20.78
C TYR A 371 11.68 5.50 21.68
N LYS A 372 11.83 4.19 21.82
CA LYS A 372 10.99 3.32 22.65
C LYS A 372 11.85 2.34 23.45
N ASP A 373 11.33 1.93 24.60
CA ASP A 373 11.99 1.08 25.59
C ASP A 373 13.26 1.73 26.20
N GLU A 374 13.70 1.24 27.37
CA GLU A 374 14.94 1.71 27.98
C GLU A 374 16.18 1.25 27.17
N LEU A 375 17.30 1.98 27.30
CA LEU A 375 18.57 1.58 26.69
C LEU A 375 19.21 0.46 27.54
N GLU A 376 19.19 -0.78 27.03
CA GLU A 376 19.92 -1.90 27.66
C GLU A 376 21.42 -1.63 27.83
N GLN A 377 22.00 -0.79 26.96
CA GLN A 377 23.37 -0.29 27.08
C GLN A 377 23.46 1.17 26.64
N LYS A 378 24.17 2.00 27.41
CA LYS A 378 24.50 3.37 27.03
C LYS A 378 25.84 3.39 26.30
N LEU A 379 25.86 3.96 25.11
CA LEU A 379 27.05 4.08 24.25
C LEU A 379 27.31 5.56 23.90
N PRO A 380 28.55 5.95 23.53
CA PRO A 380 28.81 7.26 22.95
C PRO A 380 27.94 7.52 21.72
N ASN A 381 27.36 8.71 21.68
CA ASN A 381 26.42 9.19 20.65
C ASN A 381 25.14 8.34 20.49
N LEU A 382 24.74 7.60 21.53
CA LEU A 382 23.45 6.91 21.61
C LEU A 382 22.54 7.62 22.63
N TYR A 383 21.36 8.05 22.19
CA TYR A 383 20.41 8.85 22.97
C TYR A 383 19.06 8.12 23.09
N THR A 384 18.39 8.28 24.23
CA THR A 384 16.93 8.05 24.34
C THR A 384 16.16 9.18 23.67
N TRP A 385 14.85 9.01 23.43
CA TRP A 385 13.99 10.10 22.94
C TRP A 385 14.01 11.35 23.83
N GLU A 386 13.95 11.16 25.15
CA GLU A 386 13.89 12.27 26.11
C GLU A 386 15.22 13.04 26.16
N GLU A 387 16.36 12.35 26.14
CA GLU A 387 17.66 13.00 26.01
C GLU A 387 17.77 13.71 24.66
N PHE A 388 17.38 13.05 23.57
CA PHE A 388 17.43 13.61 22.22
C PHE A 388 16.67 14.95 22.15
N LEU A 389 15.42 15.02 22.59
CA LEU A 389 14.63 16.26 22.52
C LEU A 389 15.20 17.41 23.35
N LYS A 390 16.00 17.13 24.38
CA LYS A 390 16.67 18.12 25.24
C LYS A 390 18.02 18.58 24.69
N VAL A 391 18.71 17.75 23.91
CA VAL A 391 20.06 18.06 23.39
C VAL A 391 20.08 19.37 22.60
N GLY A 392 19.02 19.68 21.83
CA GLY A 392 18.90 20.90 21.04
C GLY A 392 18.40 22.15 21.78
N GLU A 393 18.20 22.13 23.10
CA GLU A 393 17.65 23.29 23.85
C GLU A 393 18.47 24.57 23.67
N ASP A 394 19.80 24.47 23.51
CA ASP A 394 20.68 25.63 23.33
C ASP A 394 20.78 26.15 21.88
N VAL A 395 20.13 25.48 20.92
CA VAL A 395 20.03 25.98 19.54
C VAL A 395 18.94 27.05 19.49
N SER A 396 19.33 28.27 19.10
CA SER A 396 18.38 29.39 19.03
C SER A 396 17.27 29.13 18.01
N SER A 397 16.09 29.74 18.22
CA SER A 397 14.97 29.57 17.29
C SER A 397 15.26 30.22 15.94
N GLU A 398 15.96 31.34 15.93
CA GLU A 398 16.38 32.09 14.75
C GLU A 398 17.29 31.24 13.83
N VAL A 399 18.16 30.40 14.38
CA VAL A 399 18.99 29.47 13.59
C VAL A 399 18.09 28.50 12.80
N LEU A 400 17.12 27.88 13.47
CA LEU A 400 16.18 26.97 12.83
C LEU A 400 15.28 27.68 11.82
N ASP A 401 14.76 28.86 12.16
CA ASP A 401 13.86 29.61 11.29
C ASP A 401 14.57 30.10 10.01
N ASN A 402 15.84 30.52 10.11
CA ASN A 402 16.66 30.81 8.94
C ASN A 402 16.85 29.58 8.03
N ILE A 403 17.04 28.40 8.60
CA ILE A 403 17.15 27.15 7.82
C ILE A 403 15.83 26.83 7.12
N ILE A 404 14.70 26.90 7.84
CA ILE A 404 13.34 26.69 7.28
C ILE A 404 13.07 27.65 6.11
N LEU A 405 13.38 28.94 6.27
CA LEU A 405 13.18 29.95 5.21
C LEU A 405 14.17 29.83 4.04
N SER A 406 15.31 29.17 4.25
CA SER A 406 16.29 28.91 3.19
C SER A 406 15.86 27.80 2.23
N GLN A 407 14.93 26.91 2.61
CA GLN A 407 14.42 25.83 1.76
C GLN A 407 13.51 26.35 0.64
N LYS A 408 13.42 25.62 -0.48
CA LYS A 408 12.64 26.01 -1.67
C LYS A 408 11.73 24.87 -2.10
N ALA A 409 10.52 25.17 -2.59
CA ALA A 409 9.52 24.13 -2.86
C ALA A 409 9.97 23.06 -3.87
N ASN A 410 10.90 23.42 -4.77
CA ASN A 410 11.46 22.54 -5.79
C ASN A 410 12.81 21.89 -5.44
N GLU A 411 13.27 22.00 -4.18
CA GLU A 411 14.39 21.23 -3.62
C GLU A 411 13.91 19.89 -3.05
N CYS A 412 14.84 18.93 -2.88
CA CYS A 412 14.54 17.60 -2.33
C CYS A 412 14.19 17.69 -0.84
N CYS A 413 13.09 17.02 -0.46
CA CYS A 413 12.51 17.03 0.89
C CYS A 413 12.68 15.69 1.62
N THR A 414 12.49 14.56 0.92
CA THR A 414 12.46 13.23 1.54
C THR A 414 12.82 12.14 0.53
N LEU A 415 13.26 10.99 1.03
CA LEU A 415 13.71 9.83 0.25
C LEU A 415 12.84 8.61 0.54
N ILE A 416 12.18 8.09 -0.49
CA ILE A 416 11.42 6.83 -0.42
C ILE A 416 12.23 5.72 -1.10
N TYR A 417 12.63 4.70 -0.33
CA TYR A 417 13.37 3.58 -0.90
C TYR A 417 12.42 2.49 -1.43
N THR A 418 12.44 2.29 -2.74
CA THR A 418 11.64 1.24 -3.40
C THR A 418 12.46 -0.03 -3.61
N SER A 419 11.97 -1.17 -3.11
CA SER A 419 12.52 -2.48 -3.49
C SER A 419 12.07 -2.81 -4.92
N GLY A 420 12.98 -2.71 -5.88
CA GLY A 420 12.74 -3.16 -7.25
C GLY A 420 12.54 -4.68 -7.34
N THR A 421 12.16 -5.17 -8.52
CA THR A 421 12.04 -6.62 -8.79
C THR A 421 13.40 -7.32 -8.83
N THR A 422 14.47 -6.59 -9.13
CA THR A 422 15.87 -7.04 -9.10
C THR A 422 16.79 -5.90 -8.60
N GLY A 423 17.78 -6.23 -7.77
CA GLY A 423 18.82 -5.30 -7.31
C GLY A 423 18.53 -4.58 -5.98
N ASN A 424 19.43 -3.65 -5.62
CA ASN A 424 19.34 -2.85 -4.40
C ASN A 424 18.17 -1.85 -4.45
N PRO A 425 17.60 -1.43 -3.29
CA PRO A 425 16.52 -0.43 -3.27
C PRO A 425 16.92 0.90 -3.93
N LYS A 426 16.02 1.53 -4.68
CA LYS A 426 16.27 2.83 -5.31
C LYS A 426 15.74 3.95 -4.42
N GLY A 427 16.57 4.97 -4.13
CA GLY A 427 16.14 6.16 -3.38
C GLY A 427 15.38 7.14 -4.28
N VAL A 428 14.05 7.13 -4.22
CA VAL A 428 13.18 8.06 -4.94
C VAL A 428 13.25 9.43 -4.26
N MET A 429 13.74 10.44 -4.96
CA MET A 429 13.84 11.82 -4.47
C MET A 429 12.54 12.57 -4.69
N LEU A 430 11.89 12.98 -3.59
CA LEU A 430 10.65 13.75 -3.61
C LEU A 430 10.93 15.18 -3.17
N SER A 431 10.53 16.15 -4.00
CA SER A 431 10.57 17.57 -3.64
C SER A 431 9.43 17.93 -2.67
N HIS A 432 9.52 19.09 -2.01
CA HIS A 432 8.40 19.56 -1.20
C HIS A 432 7.14 19.75 -2.06
N ASP A 433 7.27 20.32 -3.26
CA ASP A 433 6.14 20.59 -4.16
C ASP A 433 5.45 19.29 -4.58
N ASN A 434 6.21 18.21 -4.86
CA ASN A 434 5.64 16.91 -5.17
C ASN A 434 4.59 16.50 -4.12
N ILE A 435 4.92 16.70 -2.84
CA ILE A 435 4.15 16.23 -1.68
C ILE A 435 3.05 17.22 -1.30
N THR A 436 3.35 18.52 -1.19
CA THR A 436 2.35 19.54 -0.83
C THR A 436 1.25 19.64 -1.89
N TRP A 437 1.63 19.56 -3.17
CA TRP A 437 0.68 19.60 -4.27
C TRP A 437 -0.21 18.36 -4.31
N ILE A 438 0.35 17.13 -4.29
CA ILE A 438 -0.49 15.93 -4.38
C ILE A 438 -1.41 15.78 -3.18
N SER A 439 -0.96 16.21 -1.98
CA SER A 439 -1.80 16.21 -0.78
C SER A 439 -3.01 17.13 -0.95
N ASN A 440 -2.82 18.34 -1.49
CA ASN A 440 -3.91 19.26 -1.77
C ASN A 440 -4.84 18.74 -2.88
N ALA A 441 -4.27 18.29 -4.00
CA ALA A 441 -5.03 17.84 -5.17
C ALA A 441 -5.87 16.58 -4.87
N ALA A 442 -5.28 15.57 -4.23
CA ALA A 442 -5.99 14.33 -3.87
C ALA A 442 -7.08 14.59 -2.82
N GLY A 443 -6.80 15.39 -1.78
CA GLY A 443 -7.78 15.73 -0.76
C GLY A 443 -8.95 16.57 -1.29
N THR A 444 -8.67 17.52 -2.20
CA THR A 444 -9.70 18.33 -2.85
C THR A 444 -10.57 17.49 -3.78
N MET A 445 -9.96 16.64 -4.62
CA MET A 445 -10.66 15.73 -5.53
C MET A 445 -11.58 14.75 -4.78
N THR A 446 -11.17 14.32 -3.58
CA THR A 446 -11.96 13.43 -2.70
C THR A 446 -12.88 14.16 -1.73
N GLN A 447 -12.97 15.49 -1.83
CA GLN A 447 -13.85 16.36 -1.03
C GLN A 447 -13.61 16.27 0.48
N LEU A 448 -12.35 16.13 0.89
CA LEU A 448 -11.96 16.17 2.30
C LEU A 448 -12.25 17.55 2.89
N LYS A 449 -12.58 17.56 4.19
CA LYS A 449 -12.89 18.78 4.92
C LYS A 449 -11.90 19.02 6.05
N MET A 450 -11.55 20.29 6.22
CA MET A 450 -10.65 20.76 7.27
C MET A 450 -11.15 20.33 8.66
N GLY A 451 -10.31 19.60 9.41
CA GLY A 451 -10.56 19.22 10.80
C GLY A 451 -11.62 18.13 11.02
N GLU A 452 -12.22 17.56 9.97
CA GLU A 452 -13.23 16.49 10.11
C GLU A 452 -12.62 15.08 10.06
N GLU A 453 -11.48 14.90 9.41
CA GLU A 453 -10.98 13.58 9.02
C GLU A 453 -10.20 12.87 10.14
N ALA A 454 -10.37 11.56 10.23
CA ALA A 454 -9.67 10.69 11.16
C ALA A 454 -9.27 9.37 10.46
N VAL A 455 -7.99 9.02 10.50
CA VAL A 455 -7.42 7.83 9.85
C VAL A 455 -6.72 6.92 10.86
N VAL A 456 -6.51 5.66 10.49
CA VAL A 456 -5.72 4.69 11.28
C VAL A 456 -4.41 4.39 10.54
N SER A 457 -3.29 4.76 11.14
CA SER A 457 -1.95 4.52 10.61
C SER A 457 -1.43 3.15 11.04
N TYR A 458 -1.20 2.27 10.07
CA TYR A 458 -0.68 0.90 10.26
C TYR A 458 0.13 0.38 9.06
N LEU A 459 0.06 1.04 7.90
CA LEU A 459 0.87 0.72 6.73
C LEU A 459 2.28 1.30 6.94
N PRO A 460 3.38 0.59 6.57
CA PRO A 460 4.72 1.05 6.90
C PRO A 460 5.03 2.47 6.39
N LEU A 461 5.40 3.39 7.28
CA LEU A 461 5.73 4.79 6.94
C LEU A 461 6.98 4.94 6.06
N SER A 462 7.76 3.87 5.86
CA SER A 462 8.79 3.78 4.83
C SER A 462 8.23 3.71 3.40
N HIS A 463 6.91 3.59 3.22
CA HIS A 463 6.22 3.50 1.93
C HIS A 463 5.40 4.75 1.65
N VAL A 464 5.50 5.29 0.42
CA VAL A 464 4.86 6.54 -0.01
C VAL A 464 3.36 6.62 0.32
N ALA A 465 2.63 5.52 0.15
CA ALA A 465 1.18 5.50 0.36
C ALA A 465 0.78 5.76 1.82
N ALA A 466 1.58 5.28 2.77
CA ALA A 466 1.37 5.54 4.19
C ALA A 466 1.70 6.99 4.53
N GLN A 467 2.81 7.54 4.04
CA GLN A 467 3.15 8.94 4.28
C GLN A 467 2.12 9.90 3.68
N VAL A 468 1.71 9.69 2.41
CA VAL A 468 0.73 10.57 1.75
C VAL A 468 -0.63 10.53 2.46
N ASN A 469 -1.14 9.35 2.81
CA ASN A 469 -2.42 9.21 3.50
C ASN A 469 -2.37 9.65 4.97
N ASP A 470 -1.42 9.10 5.74
CA ASP A 470 -1.41 9.19 7.20
C ASP A 470 -0.74 10.46 7.72
N LEU A 471 0.18 11.06 6.95
CA LEU A 471 0.98 12.22 7.35
C LEU A 471 0.65 13.46 6.51
N TRP A 472 0.81 13.41 5.18
CA TRP A 472 0.79 14.61 4.35
C TRP A 472 -0.62 15.16 4.05
N ILE A 473 -1.57 14.30 3.67
CA ILE A 473 -2.98 14.68 3.50
C ILE A 473 -3.58 15.08 4.86
N CYS A 474 -3.32 14.30 5.91
CA CYS A 474 -3.78 14.64 7.26
C CYS A 474 -3.23 15.99 7.72
N MET A 475 -1.94 16.29 7.48
CA MET A 475 -1.39 17.62 7.70
C MET A 475 -2.13 18.69 6.89
N LYS A 476 -2.29 18.55 5.57
CA LYS A 476 -2.93 19.58 4.73
C LYS A 476 -4.40 19.87 5.11
N PHE A 477 -5.14 18.87 5.59
CA PHE A 477 -6.56 18.98 5.92
C PHE A 477 -6.87 18.97 7.43
N ALA A 478 -5.87 19.20 8.28
CA ALA A 478 -6.00 19.19 9.75
C ALA A 478 -6.65 17.90 10.33
N GLY A 479 -6.44 16.75 9.69
CA GLY A 479 -7.02 15.45 10.07
C GLY A 479 -6.22 14.73 11.15
N THR A 480 -6.91 13.94 11.99
CA THR A 480 -6.28 13.21 13.12
C THR A 480 -5.81 11.81 12.72
N THR A 481 -4.52 11.53 12.94
CA THR A 481 -3.92 10.23 12.69
C THR A 481 -3.82 9.41 13.97
N TYR A 482 -4.50 8.27 14.00
CA TYR A 482 -4.46 7.31 15.11
C TYR A 482 -3.51 6.16 14.79
N PHE A 483 -2.46 5.99 15.59
CA PHE A 483 -1.50 4.90 15.42
C PHE A 483 -2.11 3.57 15.90
N ALA A 484 -2.01 2.53 15.07
CA ALA A 484 -2.40 1.18 15.45
C ALA A 484 -1.29 0.49 16.25
N GLU A 485 -1.66 -0.48 17.08
CA GLU A 485 -0.71 -1.31 17.82
C GLU A 485 0.16 -2.15 16.86
N PRO A 486 1.40 -2.53 17.24
CA PRO A 486 2.31 -3.30 16.36
C PRO A 486 1.81 -4.67 15.90
N ASP A 487 0.77 -5.22 16.54
CA ASP A 487 0.10 -6.47 16.15
C ASP A 487 -1.09 -6.28 15.19
N ALA A 488 -1.30 -5.05 14.66
CA ALA A 488 -2.38 -4.69 13.76
C ALA A 488 -2.61 -5.71 12.63
N LEU A 489 -1.54 -6.04 11.90
CA LEU A 489 -1.57 -6.99 10.78
C LEU A 489 -1.80 -8.45 11.23
N LYS A 490 -1.41 -8.80 12.47
CA LYS A 490 -1.66 -10.13 13.06
C LYS A 490 -3.15 -10.33 13.32
N GLY A 491 -3.83 -9.32 13.85
CA GLY A 491 -5.30 -9.29 13.89
C GLY A 491 -5.96 -8.14 14.65
N SER A 492 -5.21 -7.32 15.38
CA SER A 492 -5.79 -6.27 16.24
C SER A 492 -6.33 -5.04 15.48
N LEU A 493 -6.00 -4.87 14.19
CA LEU A 493 -6.39 -3.69 13.40
C LEU A 493 -7.90 -3.37 13.48
N VAL A 494 -8.76 -4.40 13.45
CA VAL A 494 -10.21 -4.23 13.55
C VAL A 494 -10.64 -3.72 14.93
N ASN A 495 -9.89 -4.02 15.99
CA ASN A 495 -10.15 -3.47 17.33
C ASN A 495 -9.81 -1.97 17.36
N THR A 496 -8.66 -1.57 16.82
CA THR A 496 -8.29 -0.15 16.65
C THR A 496 -9.34 0.60 15.84
N MET A 497 -9.79 0.05 14.70
CA MET A 497 -10.85 0.68 13.90
C MET A 497 -12.18 0.81 14.65
N ARG A 498 -12.56 -0.16 15.49
CA ARG A 498 -13.79 -0.06 16.32
C ARG A 498 -13.72 1.03 17.39
N GLU A 499 -12.54 1.29 17.93
CA GLU A 499 -12.32 2.37 18.90
C GLU A 499 -12.29 3.74 18.21
N VAL A 500 -11.47 3.87 17.16
CA VAL A 500 -11.23 5.14 16.44
C VAL A 500 -12.44 5.55 15.59
N ARG A 501 -13.12 4.58 14.97
CA ARG A 501 -14.18 4.75 13.97
C ARG A 501 -13.77 5.77 12.89
N PRO A 502 -12.77 5.45 12.06
CA PRO A 502 -12.18 6.38 11.09
C PRO A 502 -13.19 6.89 10.06
N THR A 503 -12.90 8.06 9.49
CA THR A 503 -13.68 8.67 8.40
C THR A 503 -13.14 8.28 7.02
N SER A 504 -11.86 7.93 6.93
CA SER A 504 -11.22 7.35 5.74
C SER A 504 -10.34 6.18 6.17
N PHE A 505 -10.33 5.11 5.37
CA PHE A 505 -9.49 3.94 5.64
C PHE A 505 -8.86 3.38 4.37
N LEU A 506 -7.53 3.31 4.34
CA LEU A 506 -6.75 2.73 3.25
C LEU A 506 -6.33 1.29 3.59
N GLY A 507 -6.83 0.33 2.82
CA GLY A 507 -6.47 -1.08 2.92
C GLY A 507 -5.75 -1.57 1.67
N VAL A 508 -4.59 -2.24 1.80
CA VAL A 508 -4.07 -3.03 0.67
C VAL A 508 -4.99 -4.23 0.39
N PRO A 509 -5.03 -4.80 -0.82
CA PRO A 509 -5.97 -5.88 -1.17
C PRO A 509 -6.01 -7.03 -0.16
N ARG A 510 -4.85 -7.47 0.34
CA ARG A 510 -4.75 -8.54 1.36
C ARG A 510 -5.45 -8.23 2.68
N VAL A 511 -5.55 -6.96 3.06
CA VAL A 511 -6.29 -6.51 4.25
C VAL A 511 -7.79 -6.67 4.01
N TRP A 512 -8.27 -6.27 2.84
CA TRP A 512 -9.67 -6.46 2.43
C TRP A 512 -10.04 -7.94 2.28
N GLU A 513 -9.18 -8.76 1.66
CA GLU A 513 -9.32 -10.23 1.60
C GLU A 513 -9.45 -10.84 3.02
N LYS A 514 -8.51 -10.54 3.93
CA LYS A 514 -8.53 -11.07 5.32
C LYS A 514 -9.78 -10.64 6.09
N MET A 515 -10.27 -9.42 5.88
CA MET A 515 -11.56 -8.98 6.43
C MET A 515 -12.74 -9.76 5.82
N GLN A 516 -12.78 -9.92 4.49
CA GLN A 516 -13.80 -10.69 3.79
C GLN A 516 -13.87 -12.15 4.29
N GLU A 517 -12.72 -12.80 4.47
CA GLU A 517 -12.60 -14.17 4.99
C GLU A 517 -13.13 -14.29 6.42
N SER A 518 -12.68 -13.41 7.32
CA SER A 518 -13.16 -13.35 8.71
C SER A 518 -14.69 -13.15 8.79
N MET A 519 -15.24 -12.29 7.93
CA MET A 519 -16.68 -12.04 7.82
C MET A 519 -17.43 -13.24 7.21
N LYS A 520 -16.88 -13.91 6.19
CA LYS A 520 -17.43 -15.16 5.63
C LYS A 520 -17.48 -16.27 6.70
N ALA A 521 -16.40 -16.47 7.45
CA ALA A 521 -16.32 -17.44 8.54
C ALA A 521 -17.30 -17.13 9.68
N THR A 522 -17.43 -15.86 10.07
CA THR A 522 -18.42 -15.42 11.07
C THR A 522 -19.85 -15.64 10.58
N GLY A 523 -20.14 -15.34 9.31
CA GLY A 523 -21.44 -15.59 8.67
C GLY A 523 -21.79 -17.07 8.54
N ALA A 524 -20.79 -17.95 8.34
CA ALA A 524 -20.98 -19.39 8.28
C ALA A 524 -21.51 -19.97 9.61
N LYS A 525 -21.18 -19.35 10.76
CA LYS A 525 -21.67 -19.73 12.10
C LYS A 525 -23.08 -19.21 12.42
N ALA A 526 -23.68 -18.39 11.55
CA ALA A 526 -25.02 -17.83 11.79
C ALA A 526 -26.16 -18.83 11.52
N SER A 527 -27.27 -18.70 12.25
CA SER A 527 -28.51 -19.46 12.04
C SER A 527 -29.04 -19.34 10.60
N MET A 528 -29.74 -20.35 10.09
CA MET A 528 -30.26 -20.37 8.70
C MET A 528 -31.12 -19.15 8.34
N VAL A 529 -31.94 -18.64 9.27
CA VAL A 529 -32.74 -17.41 9.07
C VAL A 529 -31.83 -16.19 8.86
N ARG A 530 -30.82 -16.00 9.72
CA ARG A 530 -29.82 -14.92 9.58
C ARG A 530 -29.05 -15.03 8.26
N LYS A 531 -28.70 -16.24 7.82
CA LYS A 531 -28.06 -16.48 6.51
C LYS A 531 -28.95 -16.04 5.34
N LYS A 532 -30.24 -16.41 5.34
CA LYS A 532 -31.21 -15.96 4.31
C LYS A 532 -31.36 -14.43 4.29
N VAL A 533 -31.50 -13.79 5.46
CA VAL A 533 -31.59 -12.32 5.55
C VAL A 533 -30.30 -11.65 5.06
N ALA A 534 -29.13 -12.19 5.40
CA ALA A 534 -27.85 -11.65 4.92
C ALA A 534 -27.67 -11.81 3.40
N ALA A 535 -28.07 -12.95 2.82
CA ALA A 535 -28.01 -13.17 1.38
C ALA A 535 -28.94 -12.22 0.60
N TRP A 536 -30.19 -12.06 1.06
CA TRP A 536 -31.13 -11.09 0.52
C TRP A 536 -30.58 -9.66 0.61
N ALA A 537 -30.09 -9.24 1.78
CA ALA A 537 -29.52 -7.92 1.98
C ALA A 537 -28.34 -7.67 1.04
N LYS A 538 -27.46 -8.67 0.84
CA LYS A 538 -26.33 -8.57 -0.10
C LYS A 538 -26.75 -8.38 -1.55
N SER A 539 -27.77 -9.11 -2.01
CA SER A 539 -28.32 -8.93 -3.36
C SER A 539 -28.84 -7.51 -3.58
N ILE A 540 -29.61 -6.98 -2.61
CA ILE A 540 -30.12 -5.61 -2.63
C ILE A 540 -28.99 -4.56 -2.57
N GLY A 541 -27.95 -4.79 -1.76
CA GLY A 541 -26.79 -3.91 -1.66
C GLY A 541 -25.98 -3.86 -2.95
N LEU A 542 -25.72 -5.01 -3.56
CA LEU A 542 -24.96 -5.11 -4.80
C LEU A 542 -25.68 -4.41 -5.96
N GLN A 543 -26.99 -4.63 -6.09
CA GLN A 543 -27.81 -3.92 -7.08
C GLN A 543 -27.80 -2.40 -6.85
N ALA A 544 -27.91 -1.94 -5.59
CA ALA A 544 -27.84 -0.51 -5.27
C ALA A 544 -26.48 0.11 -5.63
N SER A 545 -25.36 -0.59 -5.34
CA SER A 545 -24.02 -0.12 -5.69
C SER A 545 -23.77 -0.11 -7.20
N TYR A 546 -24.33 -1.06 -7.95
CA TYR A 546 -24.29 -1.05 -9.42
C TYR A 546 -25.13 0.07 -10.04
N ASN A 547 -26.32 0.35 -9.49
CA ASN A 547 -27.13 1.49 -9.90
C ASN A 547 -26.34 2.79 -9.71
N HIS A 548 -25.84 3.05 -8.50
CA HIS A 548 -25.07 4.26 -8.18
C HIS A 548 -23.82 4.41 -9.05
N MET A 549 -23.05 3.33 -9.25
CA MET A 549 -21.85 3.33 -10.11
C MET A 549 -22.16 3.73 -11.57
N ASN A 550 -23.35 3.38 -12.07
CA ASN A 550 -23.81 3.72 -13.42
C ASN A 550 -24.57 5.06 -13.47
N GLY A 551 -24.46 5.91 -12.44
CA GLY A 551 -25.15 7.21 -12.35
C GLY A 551 -26.65 7.13 -12.07
N ASN A 552 -27.19 5.94 -11.80
CA ASN A 552 -28.59 5.72 -11.50
C ASN A 552 -28.84 5.80 -9.98
N LEU A 553 -29.49 6.86 -9.52
CA LEU A 553 -29.77 7.10 -8.09
C LEU A 553 -30.93 6.23 -7.54
N THR A 554 -31.53 5.33 -8.32
CA THR A 554 -32.59 4.45 -7.82
C THR A 554 -32.06 3.42 -6.83
N VAL A 555 -32.56 3.48 -5.59
CA VAL A 555 -32.31 2.46 -4.58
C VAL A 555 -33.33 1.31 -4.72
N PRO A 556 -32.90 0.03 -4.74
CA PRO A 556 -33.83 -1.10 -4.83
C PRO A 556 -34.80 -1.16 -3.65
N TRP A 557 -36.01 -1.67 -3.90
CA TRP A 557 -37.01 -1.85 -2.85
C TRP A 557 -36.48 -2.75 -1.72
N GLY A 558 -36.62 -2.28 -0.48
CA GLY A 558 -36.07 -2.95 0.70
C GLY A 558 -34.65 -2.53 1.09
N TYR A 559 -33.95 -1.68 0.32
CA TYR A 559 -32.60 -1.20 0.66
C TYR A 559 -32.52 -0.54 2.05
N THR A 560 -33.50 0.28 2.43
CA THR A 560 -33.58 0.88 3.78
C THR A 560 -33.65 -0.17 4.89
N LEU A 561 -34.36 -1.28 4.64
CA LEU A 561 -34.47 -2.40 5.58
C LEU A 561 -33.17 -3.21 5.63
N ALA A 562 -32.53 -3.48 4.49
CA ALA A 562 -31.21 -4.13 4.42
C ALA A 562 -30.13 -3.30 5.14
N ASN A 563 -30.15 -1.98 4.99
CA ASN A 563 -29.24 -1.06 5.66
C ASN A 563 -29.40 -1.09 7.19
N ASN A 564 -30.65 -1.08 7.70
CA ASN A 564 -30.92 -1.11 9.13
C ASN A 564 -30.70 -2.50 9.77
N LEU A 565 -31.02 -3.59 9.06
CA LEU A 565 -30.86 -4.95 9.59
C LEU A 565 -29.43 -5.47 9.51
N VAL A 566 -28.69 -5.12 8.43
CA VAL A 566 -27.39 -5.70 8.08
C VAL A 566 -26.30 -4.63 7.94
N PHE A 567 -26.38 -3.72 6.97
CA PHE A 567 -25.20 -2.90 6.59
C PHE A 567 -24.69 -2.00 7.72
N LYS A 568 -25.57 -1.33 8.48
CA LYS A 568 -25.18 -0.53 9.65
C LYS A 568 -24.46 -1.37 10.71
N LYS A 569 -24.94 -2.59 10.97
CA LYS A 569 -24.33 -3.50 11.97
C LYS A 569 -22.98 -4.02 11.49
N VAL A 570 -22.84 -4.33 10.20
CA VAL A 570 -21.58 -4.76 9.60
C VAL A 570 -20.54 -3.64 9.66
N ARG A 571 -20.90 -2.42 9.21
CA ARG A 571 -20.00 -1.26 9.29
C ARG A 571 -19.58 -0.96 10.74
N LEU A 572 -20.52 -0.96 11.69
CA LEU A 572 -20.20 -0.76 13.11
C LEU A 572 -19.29 -1.87 13.67
N ALA A 573 -19.52 -3.13 13.30
CA ALA A 573 -18.68 -4.26 13.72
C ALA A 573 -17.27 -4.26 13.10
N LEU A 574 -17.03 -3.45 12.05
CA LEU A 574 -15.71 -3.19 11.46
C LEU A 574 -15.11 -1.86 11.92
N GLY A 575 -15.86 -0.98 12.59
CA GLY A 575 -15.48 0.42 12.86
C GLY A 575 -15.64 1.37 11.66
N LEU A 576 -16.20 0.91 10.54
CA LEU A 576 -16.35 1.67 9.30
C LEU A 576 -17.70 2.40 9.20
N ASP A 577 -18.40 2.65 10.31
CA ASP A 577 -19.73 3.27 10.30
C ASP A 577 -19.71 4.80 10.19
N ARG A 578 -18.57 5.42 10.53
CA ARG A 578 -18.23 6.83 10.20
C ARG A 578 -17.45 6.97 8.90
N CYS A 579 -17.04 5.86 8.28
CA CYS A 579 -16.14 5.88 7.13
C CYS A 579 -16.89 6.38 5.88
N LYS A 580 -16.46 7.53 5.36
CA LYS A 580 -16.92 8.18 4.13
C LYS A 580 -16.35 7.46 2.90
N ALA A 581 -15.07 7.05 2.97
CA ALA A 581 -14.36 6.42 1.86
C ALA A 581 -13.43 5.28 2.32
N CYS A 582 -13.59 4.11 1.72
CA CYS A 582 -12.73 2.95 1.90
C CYS A 582 -11.86 2.79 0.67
N TYR A 583 -10.55 2.96 0.80
CA TYR A 583 -9.61 2.94 -0.32
C TYR A 583 -8.86 1.61 -0.42
N THR A 584 -8.47 1.25 -1.63
CA THR A 584 -7.54 0.15 -1.92
C THR A 584 -6.53 0.56 -2.96
N GLY A 585 -5.35 -0.06 -2.95
CA GLY A 585 -4.30 0.27 -3.88
C GLY A 585 -2.99 -0.45 -3.59
N ALA A 586 -1.91 0.05 -4.18
CA ALA A 586 -0.60 -0.57 -4.27
C ALA A 586 -0.56 -1.86 -5.10
N ALA A 587 -1.53 -2.78 -4.96
CA ALA A 587 -1.64 -4.00 -5.77
C ALA A 587 -3.05 -4.17 -6.36
N PRO A 588 -3.23 -4.97 -7.43
CA PRO A 588 -4.54 -5.31 -7.97
C PRO A 588 -5.44 -5.99 -6.92
N ILE A 589 -6.76 -5.79 -7.05
CA ILE A 589 -7.77 -6.39 -6.18
C ILE A 589 -8.78 -7.19 -7.01
N THR A 590 -9.19 -8.35 -6.50
CA THR A 590 -10.12 -9.22 -7.21
C THR A 590 -11.53 -8.61 -7.30
N LYS A 591 -12.19 -8.81 -8.44
CA LYS A 591 -13.58 -8.40 -8.66
C LYS A 591 -14.52 -8.92 -7.57
N ASP A 592 -14.36 -10.19 -7.17
CA ASP A 592 -15.10 -10.82 -6.08
C ASP A 592 -14.97 -10.10 -4.73
N THR A 593 -13.82 -9.49 -4.45
CA THR A 593 -13.61 -8.70 -3.23
C THR A 593 -14.35 -7.36 -3.34
N LEU A 594 -14.23 -6.67 -4.49
CA LEU A 594 -14.97 -5.43 -4.75
C LEU A 594 -16.49 -5.64 -4.64
N GLU A 595 -17.06 -6.61 -5.35
CA GLU A 595 -18.49 -6.94 -5.31
C GLU A 595 -18.95 -7.35 -3.90
N TYR A 596 -18.12 -8.07 -3.15
CA TYR A 596 -18.47 -8.46 -1.78
C TYR A 596 -18.65 -7.26 -0.86
N PHE A 597 -17.74 -6.29 -0.90
CA PHE A 597 -17.84 -5.10 -0.04
C PHE A 597 -18.91 -4.12 -0.56
N MET A 598 -19.07 -3.98 -1.88
CA MET A 598 -20.23 -3.30 -2.49
C MET A 598 -21.56 -3.91 -2.02
N SER A 599 -21.69 -5.25 -1.98
CA SER A 599 -22.89 -5.94 -1.48
C SER A 599 -23.25 -5.62 -0.02
N LEU A 600 -22.30 -5.06 0.74
CA LEU A 600 -22.46 -4.67 2.13
C LEU A 600 -22.59 -3.15 2.33
N ASN A 601 -22.73 -2.41 1.22
CA ASN A 601 -22.70 -0.95 1.17
C ASN A 601 -21.40 -0.36 1.74
N ILE A 602 -20.28 -0.96 1.33
CA ILE A 602 -18.90 -0.52 1.59
C ILE A 602 -18.18 -0.54 0.23
N PRO A 603 -18.46 0.38 -0.70
CA PRO A 603 -17.71 0.45 -1.95
C PRO A 603 -16.22 0.68 -1.65
N LEU A 604 -15.34 -0.11 -2.28
CA LEU A 604 -13.90 0.08 -2.21
C LEU A 604 -13.46 0.91 -3.41
N TYR A 605 -12.70 1.96 -3.14
CA TYR A 605 -12.22 2.90 -4.14
C TYR A 605 -10.76 2.64 -4.47
N GLU A 606 -10.47 2.25 -5.70
CA GLU A 606 -9.11 1.96 -6.14
C GLU A 606 -8.28 3.24 -6.35
N LEU A 607 -7.01 3.18 -5.94
CA LEU A 607 -5.98 4.19 -6.10
C LEU A 607 -4.80 3.57 -6.88
N TYR A 608 -4.33 4.23 -7.93
CA TYR A 608 -3.16 3.80 -8.68
C TYR A 608 -2.11 4.89 -8.81
N GLY A 609 -0.84 4.47 -8.72
CA GLY A 609 0.35 5.29 -8.71
C GLY A 609 1.51 4.55 -8.03
N MET A 610 2.66 5.19 -7.97
CA MET A 610 3.94 4.62 -7.53
C MET A 610 4.71 5.61 -6.64
N SER A 611 5.89 5.24 -6.15
CA SER A 611 6.70 6.17 -5.34
C SER A 611 7.27 7.29 -6.20
N GLU A 612 7.65 6.95 -7.43
CA GLU A 612 8.11 7.84 -8.47
C GLU A 612 7.03 8.85 -8.93
N SER A 613 5.76 8.63 -8.57
CA SER A 613 4.64 9.58 -8.75
C SER A 613 4.08 10.14 -7.44
N THR A 614 4.84 10.07 -6.34
CA THR A 614 4.45 10.61 -5.02
C THR A 614 3.09 10.10 -4.53
N GLY A 615 2.81 8.80 -4.76
CA GLY A 615 1.50 8.22 -4.45
C GLY A 615 0.55 8.29 -5.65
N PRO A 616 -0.72 8.67 -5.47
CA PRO A 616 -1.76 8.45 -6.48
C PRO A 616 -1.61 9.35 -7.71
N HIS A 617 -1.65 8.74 -8.90
CA HIS A 617 -1.85 9.40 -10.19
C HIS A 617 -3.33 9.36 -10.61
N THR A 618 -4.04 8.28 -10.27
CA THR A 618 -5.49 8.15 -10.46
C THR A 618 -6.20 7.74 -9.17
N ILE A 619 -7.42 8.23 -9.00
CA ILE A 619 -8.23 8.09 -7.79
C ILE A 619 -9.67 7.73 -8.19
N SER A 620 -10.22 6.66 -7.60
CA SER A 620 -11.67 6.45 -7.50
C SER A 620 -12.22 7.15 -6.25
N TRP A 621 -13.46 7.61 -6.30
CA TRP A 621 -14.18 8.16 -5.14
C TRP A 621 -15.69 8.01 -5.30
N GLN A 622 -16.47 8.40 -4.29
CA GLN A 622 -17.93 8.23 -4.27
C GLN A 622 -18.66 8.84 -5.48
N GLY A 623 -18.13 9.92 -6.06
CA GLY A 623 -18.69 10.58 -7.25
C GLY A 623 -18.23 9.98 -8.59
N ALA A 624 -17.14 9.21 -8.61
CA ALA A 624 -16.65 8.54 -9.80
C ALA A 624 -15.80 7.31 -9.42
N TYR A 625 -16.39 6.13 -9.59
CA TYR A 625 -15.69 4.85 -9.52
C TYR A 625 -16.30 3.90 -10.55
N ARG A 626 -15.52 2.94 -11.02
CA ARG A 626 -16.00 1.79 -11.79
C ARG A 626 -15.31 0.53 -11.27
N ILE A 627 -16.00 -0.59 -11.30
CA ILE A 627 -15.42 -1.86 -10.87
C ILE A 627 -14.22 -2.23 -11.76
N MET A 628 -13.11 -2.67 -11.16
CA MET A 628 -11.82 -2.94 -11.82
C MET A 628 -11.15 -1.72 -12.48
N SER A 629 -11.64 -0.50 -12.24
CA SER A 629 -10.96 0.72 -12.65
C SER A 629 -10.18 1.32 -11.49
N CYS A 630 -8.98 1.78 -11.79
CA CYS A 630 -8.16 2.55 -10.86
C CYS A 630 -8.58 4.03 -10.73
N GLY A 631 -9.77 4.38 -11.23
CA GLY A 631 -10.38 5.71 -11.13
C GLY A 631 -10.05 6.65 -12.27
N LYS A 632 -10.24 7.96 -12.03
CA LYS A 632 -9.89 9.02 -12.97
C LYS A 632 -8.56 9.68 -12.59
N VAL A 633 -7.92 10.33 -13.56
CA VAL A 633 -6.67 11.08 -13.38
C VAL A 633 -6.86 12.22 -12.37
N VAL A 634 -5.89 12.39 -11.47
CA VAL A 634 -5.90 13.50 -10.49
C VAL A 634 -5.88 14.84 -11.22
N THR A 635 -6.71 15.79 -10.80
CA THR A 635 -6.84 17.08 -11.48
C THR A 635 -5.52 17.84 -11.50
N GLY A 636 -5.05 18.19 -12.70
CA GLY A 636 -3.73 18.81 -12.93
C GLY A 636 -2.63 17.82 -13.34
N CYS A 637 -2.85 16.52 -13.21
CA CYS A 637 -2.05 15.49 -13.87
C CYS A 637 -2.52 15.27 -15.32
N ARG A 638 -1.67 14.62 -16.12
CA ARG A 638 -1.97 14.13 -17.48
C ARG A 638 -1.48 12.69 -17.63
N THR A 639 -2.16 11.91 -18.46
CA THR A 639 -1.81 10.53 -18.77
C THR A 639 -1.63 10.37 -20.28
N LYS A 640 -0.60 9.63 -20.70
CA LYS A 640 -0.34 9.20 -22.09
C LYS A 640 -0.34 7.68 -22.11
N LEU A 641 -0.85 7.06 -23.17
CA LEU A 641 -0.69 5.63 -23.44
C LEU A 641 0.36 5.48 -24.54
N ASP A 642 1.60 5.18 -24.18
CA ASP A 642 2.67 4.97 -25.15
C ASP A 642 2.55 3.58 -25.81
N LYS A 643 2.93 3.47 -27.10
CA LYS A 643 2.90 2.23 -27.90
C LYS A 643 1.57 1.46 -27.77
N THR A 644 0.46 2.14 -28.01
CA THR A 644 -0.90 1.55 -27.90
C THR A 644 -1.12 0.45 -28.96
N ASP A 645 -1.66 -0.69 -28.54
CA ASP A 645 -2.04 -1.84 -29.39
C ASP A 645 -3.43 -1.69 -30.04
N GLU A 646 -3.84 -2.67 -30.86
CA GLU A 646 -5.15 -2.67 -31.54
C GLU A 646 -6.36 -2.74 -30.57
N GLU A 647 -6.16 -3.21 -29.33
CA GLU A 647 -7.20 -3.25 -28.28
C GLU A 647 -7.23 -1.98 -27.41
N GLY A 648 -6.39 -1.00 -27.71
CA GLY A 648 -6.27 0.25 -26.98
C GLY A 648 -5.44 0.17 -25.70
N ASN A 649 -4.68 -0.91 -25.46
CA ASN A 649 -3.76 -1.01 -24.33
C ASN A 649 -2.39 -0.39 -24.71
N GLY A 650 -1.85 0.48 -23.87
CA GLY A 650 -0.50 1.02 -24.01
C GLY A 650 0.23 1.10 -22.66
N GLU A 651 1.51 1.45 -22.67
CA GLU A 651 2.23 1.79 -21.44
C GLU A 651 1.66 3.07 -20.85
N ILE A 652 1.29 3.02 -19.57
CA ILE A 652 0.72 4.17 -18.89
C ILE A 652 1.86 5.11 -18.49
N CYS A 653 1.94 6.28 -19.10
CA CYS A 653 2.92 7.31 -18.81
C CYS A 653 2.28 8.47 -18.03
N PHE A 654 2.92 8.92 -16.96
CA PHE A 654 2.42 9.98 -16.07
C PHE A 654 3.10 11.32 -16.32
N TRP A 655 2.35 12.41 -16.22
CA TRP A 655 2.89 13.77 -16.20
C TRP A 655 2.14 14.63 -15.17
N GLY A 656 2.84 15.52 -14.47
CA GLY A 656 2.27 16.44 -13.49
C GLY A 656 3.21 16.70 -12.31
N ARG A 657 2.86 17.65 -11.42
CA ARG A 657 3.71 18.08 -10.29
C ARG A 657 4.04 17.01 -9.27
N HIS A 658 3.27 15.92 -9.19
CA HIS A 658 3.58 14.75 -8.37
C HIS A 658 4.71 13.83 -8.90
N VAL A 659 5.22 14.02 -10.12
CA VAL A 659 6.33 13.20 -10.66
C VAL A 659 7.63 13.57 -9.94
N PHE A 660 8.32 12.56 -9.42
CA PHE A 660 9.56 12.67 -8.64
C PHE A 660 10.68 13.48 -9.32
N MET A 661 11.67 13.88 -8.52
CA MET A 661 12.87 14.54 -9.03
C MET A 661 13.79 13.56 -9.79
N GLY A 662 13.80 12.29 -9.41
CA GLY A 662 14.69 11.27 -9.96
C GLY A 662 15.15 10.28 -8.89
N TYR A 663 16.05 9.37 -9.24
CA TYR A 663 16.66 8.44 -8.27
C TYR A 663 18.01 8.97 -7.77
N LEU A 664 18.18 9.00 -6.45
CA LEU A 664 19.40 9.46 -5.79
C LEU A 664 20.62 8.66 -6.26
N ASN A 665 21.62 9.38 -6.80
CA ASN A 665 22.87 8.82 -7.29
C ASN A 665 22.72 7.75 -8.41
N MET A 666 21.61 7.75 -9.16
CA MET A 666 21.33 6.78 -10.23
C MET A 666 20.85 7.46 -11.53
N PRO A 667 21.74 8.11 -12.32
CA PRO A 667 21.39 8.79 -13.58
C PRO A 667 20.75 7.84 -14.59
N GLU A 668 21.39 6.72 -14.91
CA GLU A 668 20.89 5.73 -15.88
C GLU A 668 19.47 5.24 -15.54
N LYS A 669 19.18 4.98 -14.26
CA LYS A 669 17.84 4.54 -13.84
C LYS A 669 16.79 5.65 -13.88
N THR A 670 17.23 6.91 -13.83
CA THR A 670 16.34 8.08 -13.96
C THR A 670 16.00 8.31 -15.44
N GLU A 671 16.98 8.18 -16.32
CA GLU A 671 16.81 8.24 -17.79
C GLU A 671 16.02 7.02 -18.34
N GLU A 672 16.15 5.84 -17.73
CA GLU A 672 15.26 4.68 -18.02
C GLU A 672 13.79 4.92 -17.64
N ALA A 673 13.50 5.87 -16.74
CA ALA A 673 12.17 6.10 -16.19
C ALA A 673 11.49 7.37 -16.72
N LEU A 674 12.25 8.34 -17.22
CA LEU A 674 11.76 9.62 -17.73
C LEU A 674 12.12 9.79 -19.20
N ASP A 675 11.12 10.04 -20.06
CA ASP A 675 11.38 10.42 -21.45
C ASP A 675 11.91 11.87 -21.57
N GLN A 676 12.33 12.27 -22.77
CA GLN A 676 12.89 13.61 -23.02
C GLN A 676 11.89 14.76 -22.81
N GLU A 677 10.58 14.48 -22.86
CA GLU A 677 9.50 15.42 -22.54
C GLU A 677 9.20 15.46 -21.02
N GLY A 678 9.79 14.56 -20.25
CA GLY A 678 9.65 14.44 -18.80
C GLY A 678 8.42 13.66 -18.34
N TRP A 679 7.84 12.80 -19.20
CA TRP A 679 6.85 11.78 -18.78
C TRP A 679 7.53 10.65 -18.02
N LEU A 680 6.89 10.21 -16.94
CA LEU A 680 7.29 9.02 -16.18
C LEU A 680 6.66 7.77 -16.77
N HIS A 681 7.49 6.87 -17.28
CA HIS A 681 7.11 5.53 -17.72
C HIS A 681 6.84 4.64 -16.48
N SER A 682 5.61 4.19 -16.30
CA SER A 682 5.25 3.35 -15.13
C SER A 682 5.76 1.91 -15.23
N GLY A 683 5.99 1.41 -16.45
CA GLY A 683 6.21 -0.01 -16.71
C GLY A 683 4.94 -0.87 -16.63
N ASP A 684 3.77 -0.26 -16.41
CA ASP A 684 2.47 -0.93 -16.32
C ASP A 684 1.64 -0.62 -17.58
N LEU A 685 0.88 -1.61 -18.06
CA LEU A 685 0.01 -1.49 -19.24
C LEU A 685 -1.43 -1.18 -18.82
N GLY A 686 -2.14 -0.39 -19.63
CA GLY A 686 -3.56 -0.13 -19.40
C GLY A 686 -4.24 0.62 -20.53
N LYS A 687 -5.53 0.91 -20.32
CA LYS A 687 -6.38 1.62 -21.27
C LYS A 687 -7.38 2.56 -20.60
N HIS A 688 -7.80 3.58 -21.33
CA HIS A 688 -8.85 4.52 -20.90
C HIS A 688 -10.21 4.15 -21.50
N ILE A 689 -11.23 4.09 -20.65
CA ILE A 689 -12.62 3.83 -21.06
C ILE A 689 -13.53 4.83 -20.31
N HIS A 690 -14.11 5.80 -21.01
CA HIS A 690 -14.95 6.87 -20.43
C HIS A 690 -14.25 7.64 -19.28
N ASP A 691 -13.03 8.12 -19.53
CA ASP A 691 -12.07 8.76 -18.59
C ASP A 691 -11.51 7.87 -17.46
N PHE A 692 -12.07 6.67 -17.27
CA PHE A 692 -11.59 5.72 -16.26
C PHE A 692 -10.38 4.95 -16.78
N LEU A 693 -9.32 4.87 -15.97
CA LEU A 693 -8.14 4.07 -16.27
C LEU A 693 -8.33 2.63 -15.79
N PHE A 694 -7.91 1.67 -16.61
CA PHE A 694 -7.89 0.23 -16.31
C PHE A 694 -6.49 -0.31 -16.55
N ILE A 695 -5.88 -0.94 -15.55
CA ILE A 695 -4.60 -1.64 -15.68
C ILE A 695 -4.87 -3.03 -16.25
N THR A 696 -4.14 -3.40 -17.31
CA THR A 696 -4.30 -4.69 -18.01
C THR A 696 -3.09 -5.61 -17.85
N GLY A 697 -1.94 -5.09 -17.44
CA GLY A 697 -0.76 -5.90 -17.17
C GLY A 697 0.44 -5.07 -16.71
N ARG A 698 1.61 -5.70 -16.68
CA ARG A 698 2.88 -5.05 -16.33
C ARG A 698 3.99 -5.57 -17.23
N ILE A 699 4.67 -4.66 -17.93
CA ILE A 699 5.59 -4.97 -19.03
C ILE A 699 6.69 -5.95 -18.59
N LYS A 700 7.30 -5.71 -17.42
CA LYS A 700 8.37 -6.55 -16.86
C LYS A 700 7.88 -7.87 -16.23
N GLU A 701 6.58 -8.10 -16.17
CA GLU A 701 5.95 -9.33 -15.65
C GLU A 701 5.11 -10.05 -16.72
N LEU A 702 5.02 -9.52 -17.94
CA LEU A 702 4.43 -10.24 -19.07
C LEU A 702 5.22 -11.51 -19.33
N ILE A 703 4.52 -12.63 -19.37
CA ILE A 703 5.07 -13.90 -19.84
C ILE A 703 5.02 -13.89 -21.36
N ILE A 704 6.18 -13.92 -22.01
CA ILE A 704 6.25 -14.07 -23.47
C ILE A 704 6.47 -15.55 -23.76
N THR A 705 5.41 -16.25 -24.17
CA THR A 705 5.52 -17.70 -24.47
C THR A 705 6.48 -17.97 -25.62
N ALA A 706 6.93 -19.22 -25.79
CA ALA A 706 7.77 -19.60 -26.93
C ALA A 706 7.08 -19.38 -28.31
N GLY A 707 5.75 -19.23 -28.32
CA GLY A 707 4.97 -18.85 -29.51
C GLY A 707 4.85 -17.34 -29.75
N GLY A 708 5.45 -16.49 -28.90
CA GLY A 708 5.42 -15.03 -29.02
C GLY A 708 4.17 -14.36 -28.43
N GLU A 709 3.23 -15.11 -27.85
CA GLU A 709 2.05 -14.51 -27.20
C GLU A 709 2.43 -13.90 -25.84
N ASN A 710 2.05 -12.63 -25.65
CA ASN A 710 2.26 -11.84 -24.45
C ASN A 710 1.10 -12.07 -23.47
N ILE A 711 1.39 -12.63 -22.29
CA ILE A 711 0.38 -13.04 -21.33
C ILE A 711 0.56 -12.29 -20.00
N PRO A 712 -0.42 -11.48 -19.56
CA PRO A 712 -0.42 -10.91 -18.22
C PRO A 712 -0.74 -12.01 -17.19
N PRO A 713 0.14 -12.29 -16.21
CA PRO A 713 -0.06 -13.44 -15.32
C PRO A 713 -1.13 -13.21 -14.24
N VAL A 714 -1.23 -11.99 -13.70
CA VAL A 714 -2.08 -11.69 -12.53
C VAL A 714 -3.57 -12.00 -12.75
N PRO A 715 -4.21 -11.67 -13.91
CA PRO A 715 -5.60 -12.03 -14.16
C PRO A 715 -5.87 -13.55 -14.09
N ILE A 716 -4.92 -14.37 -14.52
CA ILE A 716 -5.02 -15.84 -14.49
C ILE A 716 -4.83 -16.36 -13.05
N GLU A 717 -3.85 -15.82 -12.33
CA GLU A 717 -3.58 -16.15 -10.92
C GLU A 717 -4.77 -15.84 -10.01
N ASP A 718 -5.38 -14.67 -10.17
CA ASP A 718 -6.55 -14.27 -9.40
C ASP A 718 -7.81 -15.06 -9.78
N ALA A 719 -7.97 -15.43 -11.06
CA ALA A 719 -9.06 -16.33 -11.48
C ALA A 719 -8.94 -17.72 -10.82
N VAL A 720 -7.73 -18.26 -10.71
CA VAL A 720 -7.46 -19.53 -10.02
C VAL A 720 -7.74 -19.43 -8.51
N LYS A 721 -7.29 -18.35 -7.85
CA LYS A 721 -7.60 -18.08 -6.43
C LYS A 721 -9.12 -17.96 -6.17
N ALA A 722 -9.88 -17.41 -7.11
CA ALA A 722 -11.34 -17.31 -7.02
C ALA A 722 -12.03 -18.68 -7.16
N GLU A 723 -11.60 -19.50 -8.12
CA GLU A 723 -12.17 -20.85 -8.36
C GLU A 723 -11.80 -21.87 -7.27
N VAL A 724 -10.68 -21.70 -6.58
CA VAL A 724 -10.15 -22.68 -5.62
C VAL A 724 -9.78 -22.00 -4.28
N SER A 725 -10.80 -21.84 -3.44
CA SER A 725 -10.75 -21.03 -2.21
C SER A 725 -9.68 -21.38 -1.14
N ILE A 726 -9.02 -22.54 -1.25
CA ILE A 726 -7.93 -22.98 -0.35
C ILE A 726 -6.55 -22.46 -0.75
N ILE A 727 -6.40 -21.94 -1.96
CA ILE A 727 -5.14 -21.39 -2.48
C ILE A 727 -4.88 -20.03 -1.82
N SER A 728 -3.69 -19.84 -1.25
CA SER A 728 -3.28 -18.54 -0.68
C SER A 728 -2.66 -17.65 -1.75
N ASN A 729 -1.64 -18.18 -2.44
CA ASN A 729 -0.98 -17.56 -3.57
C ASN A 729 -0.95 -18.51 -4.77
N ALA A 730 -1.12 -17.95 -5.97
CA ALA A 730 -0.90 -18.60 -7.24
C ALA A 730 0.16 -17.79 -8.00
N MET A 731 1.14 -18.47 -8.59
CA MET A 731 2.15 -17.83 -9.44
C MET A 731 2.24 -18.57 -10.77
N LEU A 732 1.80 -17.91 -11.83
CA LEU A 732 1.92 -18.37 -13.21
C LEU A 732 3.38 -18.29 -13.65
N VAL A 733 3.84 -19.34 -14.35
CA VAL A 733 5.19 -19.47 -14.89
C VAL A 733 5.12 -20.01 -16.32
N GLY A 734 5.96 -19.48 -17.20
CA GLY A 734 5.95 -19.88 -18.61
C GLY A 734 6.72 -18.97 -19.57
N ASP A 735 7.48 -17.99 -19.06
CA ASP A 735 8.28 -17.11 -19.91
C ASP A 735 9.27 -17.92 -20.74
N LYS A 736 9.20 -17.74 -22.07
CA LYS A 736 9.96 -18.46 -23.11
C LYS A 736 9.77 -19.99 -23.08
N ARG A 737 8.66 -20.48 -22.51
CA ARG A 737 8.32 -21.91 -22.47
C ARG A 737 7.19 -22.25 -23.45
N LYS A 738 7.05 -23.54 -23.76
CA LYS A 738 6.05 -24.09 -24.71
C LYS A 738 4.59 -23.90 -24.26
N PHE A 739 4.37 -23.79 -22.95
CA PHE A 739 3.05 -23.68 -22.32
C PHE A 739 3.16 -23.04 -20.92
N LEU A 740 2.03 -22.62 -20.38
CA LEU A 740 1.94 -22.10 -19.01
C LEU A 740 1.84 -23.22 -17.98
N SER A 741 2.55 -23.05 -16.88
CA SER A 741 2.42 -23.84 -15.66
C SER A 741 2.21 -22.93 -14.44
N MET A 742 1.95 -23.49 -13.27
CA MET A 742 1.63 -22.67 -12.09
C MET A 742 2.15 -23.28 -10.77
N LEU A 743 2.73 -22.42 -9.93
CA LEU A 743 3.05 -22.74 -8.53
C LEU A 743 1.91 -22.28 -7.64
N LEU A 744 1.46 -23.14 -6.73
CA LEU A 744 0.35 -22.89 -5.81
C LEU A 744 0.81 -23.04 -4.35
N THR A 745 0.34 -22.16 -3.48
CA THR A 745 0.47 -22.33 -2.03
C THR A 745 -0.91 -22.52 -1.39
N LEU A 746 -0.98 -23.26 -0.29
CA LEU A 746 -2.22 -23.41 0.48
C LEU A 746 -2.27 -22.39 1.62
N LYS A 747 -3.49 -22.01 2.03
CA LYS A 747 -3.69 -21.11 3.19
C LYS A 747 -3.29 -21.81 4.49
N CYS A 748 -2.21 -21.33 5.10
CA CYS A 748 -1.64 -21.82 6.35
C CYS A 748 -1.82 -20.83 7.51
N ASN A 749 -1.72 -21.32 8.74
CA ASN A 749 -1.61 -20.47 9.94
C ASN A 749 -0.28 -19.70 9.91
N VAL A 750 -0.22 -18.54 10.57
CA VAL A 750 1.02 -17.75 10.75
C VAL A 750 1.44 -17.78 12.22
N ASP A 751 2.75 -17.73 12.46
CA ASP A 751 3.35 -17.73 13.80
C ASP A 751 3.40 -16.32 14.44
N ASP A 752 4.00 -16.24 15.63
CA ASP A 752 4.20 -14.97 16.35
C ASP A 752 5.17 -14.00 15.66
N ALA A 753 6.03 -14.47 14.74
CA ALA A 753 6.86 -13.60 13.90
C ALA A 753 6.08 -13.05 12.69
N GLY A 754 4.95 -13.67 12.34
CA GLY A 754 4.15 -13.38 11.14
C GLY A 754 4.48 -14.28 9.95
N GLU A 755 5.25 -15.36 10.19
CA GLU A 755 5.73 -16.27 9.17
C GLU A 755 4.75 -17.44 8.94
N PRO A 756 4.56 -17.90 7.70
CA PRO A 756 3.70 -19.05 7.41
C PRO A 756 4.23 -20.34 8.05
N THR A 757 3.37 -21.01 8.82
CA THR A 757 3.60 -22.36 9.33
C THR A 757 3.23 -23.42 8.28
N HIS A 758 3.46 -24.70 8.59
CA HIS A 758 2.99 -25.82 7.77
C HIS A 758 1.55 -26.24 8.09
N GLU A 759 0.94 -25.69 9.15
CA GLU A 759 -0.44 -26.01 9.56
C GLU A 759 -1.45 -25.28 8.67
N LEU A 760 -2.45 -26.01 8.21
CA LEU A 760 -3.53 -25.47 7.38
C LEU A 760 -4.46 -24.57 8.20
N THR A 761 -4.95 -23.47 7.60
CA THR A 761 -5.98 -22.66 8.28
C THR A 761 -7.25 -23.48 8.52
N PRO A 762 -8.07 -23.15 9.55
CA PRO A 762 -9.33 -23.84 9.79
C PRO A 762 -10.26 -23.88 8.56
N ALA A 763 -10.25 -22.85 7.71
CA ALA A 763 -11.04 -22.82 6.48
C ALA A 763 -10.54 -23.82 5.43
N THR A 764 -9.22 -24.05 5.36
CA THR A 764 -8.61 -25.09 4.51
C THR A 764 -8.89 -26.49 5.06
N VAL A 765 -8.81 -26.68 6.38
CA VAL A 765 -9.16 -27.95 7.04
C VAL A 765 -10.65 -28.28 6.81
N ASP A 766 -11.56 -27.32 6.99
CA ASP A 766 -13.00 -27.46 6.68
C ASP A 766 -13.26 -27.81 5.21
N PHE A 767 -12.41 -27.34 4.28
CA PHE A 767 -12.48 -27.74 2.87
C PHE A 767 -12.01 -29.18 2.68
N CYS A 768 -10.85 -29.55 3.24
CA CYS A 768 -10.31 -30.91 3.16
C CYS A 768 -11.31 -31.94 3.70
N GLN A 769 -11.91 -31.66 4.86
CA GLN A 769 -12.92 -32.54 5.48
C GLN A 769 -14.17 -32.71 4.61
N ARG A 770 -14.62 -31.65 3.91
CA ARG A 770 -15.73 -31.75 2.92
C ARG A 770 -15.37 -32.59 1.70
N CYS A 771 -14.08 -32.65 1.34
CA CYS A 771 -13.53 -33.56 0.35
C CYS A 771 -13.20 -34.96 0.90
N GLY A 772 -13.53 -35.26 2.16
CA GLY A 772 -13.25 -36.55 2.81
C GLY A 772 -11.81 -36.72 3.32
N VAL A 773 -11.00 -35.67 3.34
CA VAL A 773 -9.57 -35.70 3.68
C VAL A 773 -9.32 -35.08 5.06
N THR A 774 -8.66 -35.81 5.95
CA THR A 774 -8.37 -35.41 7.35
C THR A 774 -7.00 -34.74 7.51
N ALA A 775 -6.49 -34.08 6.47
CA ALA A 775 -5.21 -33.37 6.50
C ALA A 775 -5.28 -32.13 7.40
N ILE A 776 -4.22 -31.90 8.19
CA ILE A 776 -4.04 -30.72 9.03
C ILE A 776 -2.78 -29.93 8.67
N CYS A 777 -1.82 -30.55 7.97
CA CYS A 777 -0.61 -29.91 7.47
C CYS A 777 -0.51 -29.99 5.94
N VAL A 778 0.18 -29.02 5.32
CA VAL A 778 0.46 -29.02 3.87
C VAL A 778 1.22 -30.28 3.44
N SER A 779 2.15 -30.73 4.29
CA SER A 779 2.94 -31.95 4.08
C SER A 779 2.06 -33.20 3.90
N ASP A 780 0.93 -33.29 4.59
CA ASP A 780 0.01 -34.44 4.48
C ASP A 780 -0.58 -34.54 3.07
N ILE A 781 -0.96 -33.38 2.52
CA ILE A 781 -1.57 -33.25 1.18
C ILE A 781 -0.56 -33.58 0.09
N ILE A 782 0.66 -33.04 0.20
CA ILE A 782 1.72 -33.23 -0.81
C ILE A 782 2.26 -34.66 -0.77
N ALA A 783 2.63 -35.19 0.41
CA ALA A 783 3.31 -36.48 0.53
C ALA A 783 2.43 -37.65 0.04
N LYS A 784 1.11 -37.56 0.22
CA LYS A 784 0.15 -38.57 -0.25
C LYS A 784 -0.45 -38.26 -1.62
N LYS A 785 -0.19 -37.06 -2.18
CA LYS A 785 -0.91 -36.48 -3.33
C LYS A 785 -2.43 -36.64 -3.19
N GLU A 786 -2.99 -36.18 -2.07
CA GLU A 786 -4.38 -36.47 -1.64
C GLU A 786 -5.39 -36.28 -2.79
N PRO A 787 -5.92 -37.38 -3.39
CA PRO A 787 -6.53 -37.31 -4.72
C PRO A 787 -7.71 -36.35 -4.84
N ALA A 788 -8.56 -36.28 -3.80
CA ALA A 788 -9.72 -35.40 -3.78
C ALA A 788 -9.34 -33.90 -3.77
N ILE A 789 -8.21 -33.54 -3.15
CA ILE A 789 -7.71 -32.15 -3.14
C ILE A 789 -7.08 -31.81 -4.49
N TYR A 790 -6.28 -32.73 -5.04
CA TYR A 790 -5.67 -32.56 -6.35
C TYR A 790 -6.73 -32.45 -7.47
N GLN A 791 -7.78 -33.28 -7.41
CA GLN A 791 -8.93 -33.18 -8.31
C GLN A 791 -9.66 -31.84 -8.16
N ALA A 792 -9.95 -31.39 -6.94
CA ALA A 792 -10.65 -30.10 -6.74
C ALA A 792 -9.85 -28.89 -7.26
N ILE A 793 -8.52 -28.93 -7.17
CA ILE A 793 -7.62 -27.93 -7.78
C ILE A 793 -7.66 -28.04 -9.31
N GLN A 794 -7.52 -29.26 -9.85
CA GLN A 794 -7.55 -29.54 -11.29
C GLN A 794 -8.84 -29.05 -11.95
N GLU A 795 -10.00 -29.39 -11.39
CA GLU A 795 -11.31 -28.93 -11.87
C GLU A 795 -11.44 -27.41 -11.81
N GLY A 796 -10.84 -26.76 -10.81
CA GLY A 796 -10.78 -25.30 -10.72
C GLY A 796 -9.95 -24.67 -11.83
N ILE A 797 -8.77 -25.22 -12.11
CA ILE A 797 -7.91 -24.80 -13.21
C ILE A 797 -8.59 -25.04 -14.57
N GLU A 798 -9.32 -26.14 -14.73
CA GLU A 798 -10.12 -26.42 -15.93
C GLU A 798 -11.23 -25.38 -16.14
N ARG A 799 -11.91 -24.94 -15.08
CA ARG A 799 -12.90 -23.84 -15.14
C ARG A 799 -12.28 -22.49 -15.51
N VAL A 800 -11.02 -22.23 -15.14
CA VAL A 800 -10.27 -21.06 -15.61
C VAL A 800 -9.86 -21.22 -17.07
N ASN A 801 -9.27 -22.36 -17.45
CA ASN A 801 -8.85 -22.68 -18.82
C ASN A 801 -10.01 -22.66 -19.84
N ALA A 802 -11.23 -22.97 -19.41
CA ALA A 802 -12.44 -22.88 -20.22
C ALA A 802 -12.84 -21.43 -20.56
N ARG A 803 -12.30 -20.43 -19.84
CA ARG A 803 -12.52 -18.99 -20.05
C ARG A 803 -11.32 -18.32 -20.74
N ALA A 804 -10.24 -19.05 -21.01
CA ALA A 804 -9.04 -18.51 -21.65
C ALA A 804 -9.34 -18.07 -23.08
N THR A 805 -8.90 -16.87 -23.46
CA THR A 805 -9.13 -16.31 -24.81
C THR A 805 -8.30 -17.01 -25.89
N SER A 806 -7.16 -17.59 -25.51
CA SER A 806 -6.28 -18.36 -26.40
C SER A 806 -5.95 -19.73 -25.81
N ASN A 807 -5.39 -20.62 -26.63
CA ASN A 807 -4.81 -21.87 -26.13
C ASN A 807 -3.48 -21.67 -25.40
N ALA A 808 -2.73 -20.59 -25.67
CA ALA A 808 -1.47 -20.31 -24.97
C ALA A 808 -1.71 -19.84 -23.53
N GLN A 809 -2.86 -19.21 -23.25
CA GLN A 809 -3.30 -18.79 -21.92
C GLN A 809 -3.81 -19.93 -21.02
N LYS A 810 -3.84 -21.17 -21.51
CA LYS A 810 -4.24 -22.34 -20.71
C LYS A 810 -3.08 -22.87 -19.87
N ILE A 811 -3.32 -23.01 -18.57
CA ILE A 811 -2.42 -23.69 -17.62
C ILE A 811 -2.43 -25.19 -17.93
N GLN A 812 -1.28 -25.79 -18.23
CA GLN A 812 -1.17 -27.21 -18.55
C GLN A 812 -0.62 -28.05 -17.39
N LYS A 813 0.28 -27.50 -16.57
CA LYS A 813 0.86 -28.18 -15.41
C LYS A 813 0.85 -27.29 -14.17
N TRP A 814 0.84 -27.87 -12.98
CA TRP A 814 0.89 -27.12 -11.72
C TRP A 814 1.45 -27.96 -10.58
N ALA A 815 1.90 -27.29 -9.51
CA ALA A 815 2.41 -27.94 -8.30
C ALA A 815 2.03 -27.15 -7.05
N ILE A 816 1.86 -27.87 -5.93
CA ILE A 816 1.66 -27.29 -4.60
C ILE A 816 3.03 -27.18 -3.92
N LEU A 817 3.33 -26.02 -3.33
CA LEU A 817 4.53 -25.76 -2.54
C LEU A 817 4.31 -26.13 -1.06
N GLU A 818 5.38 -26.52 -0.36
CA GLU A 818 5.33 -27.04 1.02
C GLU A 818 4.99 -25.99 2.10
N ARG A 819 4.98 -24.71 1.73
CA ARG A 819 4.65 -23.57 2.60
C ARG A 819 4.03 -22.43 1.78
N ASP A 820 3.45 -21.46 2.46
CA ASP A 820 3.04 -20.19 1.85
C ASP A 820 4.22 -19.20 1.73
N PHE A 821 4.06 -18.17 0.89
CA PHE A 821 5.11 -17.16 0.67
C PHE A 821 5.25 -16.20 1.85
N SER A 822 6.48 -15.80 2.12
CA SER A 822 6.87 -15.03 3.31
C SER A 822 7.58 -13.70 3.01
N ILE A 823 7.52 -12.75 3.95
CA ILE A 823 8.36 -11.53 3.89
C ILE A 823 9.80 -11.86 4.32
N SER A 824 10.01 -12.66 5.37
CA SER A 824 11.36 -12.91 5.91
C SER A 824 12.31 -13.60 4.92
N VAL A 825 11.81 -14.57 4.15
CA VAL A 825 12.60 -15.28 3.13
C VAL A 825 12.65 -14.48 1.81
N GLY A 826 11.92 -13.36 1.73
CA GLY A 826 11.97 -12.44 0.61
C GLY A 826 11.17 -12.84 -0.62
N GLU A 827 10.28 -13.84 -0.50
CA GLU A 827 9.30 -14.21 -1.54
C GLU A 827 8.25 -13.09 -1.72
N LEU A 828 7.93 -12.39 -0.63
CA LEU A 828 7.10 -11.18 -0.60
C LEU A 828 7.92 -9.91 -0.30
N GLY A 829 7.43 -8.77 -0.75
CA GLY A 829 7.86 -7.44 -0.30
C GLY A 829 7.15 -6.99 0.98
N PRO A 830 7.60 -5.91 1.66
CA PRO A 830 6.98 -5.39 2.89
C PRO A 830 5.49 -5.03 2.76
N THR A 831 5.01 -4.80 1.54
CA THR A 831 3.61 -4.54 1.20
C THR A 831 2.83 -5.80 0.76
N MET A 832 3.34 -6.99 1.08
CA MET A 832 2.79 -8.31 0.70
C MET A 832 2.73 -8.58 -0.81
N LYS A 833 3.48 -7.83 -1.63
CA LYS A 833 3.61 -8.06 -3.09
C LYS A 833 4.56 -9.22 -3.40
N LEU A 834 4.19 -10.08 -4.33
CA LEU A 834 5.03 -11.18 -4.81
C LEU A 834 6.30 -10.68 -5.53
N LYS A 835 7.47 -11.23 -5.19
CA LYS A 835 8.75 -10.98 -5.88
C LYS A 835 9.07 -12.11 -6.84
N ARG A 836 8.40 -12.13 -8.02
CA ARG A 836 8.52 -13.19 -9.02
C ARG A 836 9.97 -13.67 -9.29
N PRO A 837 10.99 -12.81 -9.49
CA PRO A 837 12.35 -13.28 -9.79
C PRO A 837 13.00 -14.07 -8.65
N VAL A 838 12.64 -13.77 -7.40
CA VAL A 838 13.11 -14.52 -6.22
C VAL A 838 12.47 -15.90 -6.19
N VAL A 839 11.15 -15.96 -6.40
CA VAL A 839 10.39 -17.22 -6.42
C VAL A 839 10.78 -18.12 -7.60
N LEU A 840 10.99 -17.55 -8.80
CA LEU A 840 11.53 -18.29 -9.96
C LEU A 840 12.85 -18.98 -9.65
N LYS A 841 13.77 -18.28 -8.95
CA LYS A 841 15.08 -18.82 -8.55
C LYS A 841 14.97 -19.84 -7.41
N MET A 842 14.08 -19.62 -6.44
CA MET A 842 13.92 -20.52 -5.29
C MET A 842 13.28 -21.86 -5.64
N TYR A 843 12.38 -21.88 -6.63
CA TYR A 843 11.64 -23.08 -7.04
C TYR A 843 12.01 -23.53 -8.47
N GLU A 844 13.21 -23.18 -8.93
CA GLU A 844 13.71 -23.50 -10.28
C GLU A 844 13.62 -25.00 -10.60
N ASP A 845 13.98 -25.87 -9.64
CA ASP A 845 13.88 -27.33 -9.79
C ASP A 845 12.44 -27.83 -10.01
N ILE A 846 11.44 -27.18 -9.41
CA ILE A 846 10.02 -27.53 -9.58
C ILE A 846 9.53 -27.01 -10.94
N ILE A 847 9.95 -25.80 -11.32
CA ILE A 847 9.58 -25.19 -12.59
C ILE A 847 10.18 -25.97 -13.77
N ASN A 848 11.45 -26.40 -13.68
CA ASN A 848 12.09 -27.19 -14.73
C ASN A 848 11.41 -28.55 -14.93
N LYS A 849 10.98 -29.23 -13.86
CA LYS A 849 10.17 -30.46 -13.95
C LYS A 849 8.83 -30.31 -14.68
N PHE A 850 8.28 -29.10 -14.82
CA PHE A 850 7.14 -28.91 -15.72
C PHE A 850 7.53 -29.04 -17.20
N TYR A 851 8.76 -28.68 -17.56
CA TYR A 851 9.24 -28.60 -18.95
C TYR A 851 10.25 -29.69 -19.32
N GLU A 852 10.59 -30.56 -18.37
CA GLU A 852 11.24 -31.86 -18.58
C GLU A 852 10.21 -32.87 -19.13
N ASP A 853 9.78 -32.63 -20.39
CA ASP A 853 9.09 -33.58 -21.30
C ASP A 853 9.28 -33.13 -22.77
#